data_AF-G0EM18-F1
#
_entry.id   AF-G0EM18-F1
#
_cell.length_a   1.000
_cell.length_b   1.000
_cell.length_c   1.000
_cell.angle_alpha   90.00
_cell.angle_beta   90.00
_cell.angle_gamma   90.00
#
_symmetry.space_group_name_H-M   'P 1'
#
loop_
_entity.id
_entity.type
_entity.pdbx_description
1 polymer ?
#
loop_
_entity_poly.entity_id
_entity_poly.type
_entity_poly.pdbx_seq_one_letter_code
_entity_poly.pdbx_strand_id
1 'polypeptide(L)'
;MHKYKPQTREELQKLVQDENIYLGDIDTSLITDMSGLFSFERRKDFSGIGNWNVNNVTSMRGMFYNCYSFNEDIGKWNVSNVNNMGDLFYNCINFNQNISEWNVSNVINMRGMFNGCKNFNQPLSKWKTSNLENTEYMFRNCTNFNQSVNHFNMSKVKNAIYMFEGCKEFNQPLDKWDTSNIEYMNGIFKGCTNFNQNINNWNTSSLSIVIEMFNGCENFNQPLNKWNISKVRHLTAMFKDCHHFNQPLNDWDISKVENISNMFEGCKSFNQDLDKWDTSNVKSMNSMFWKAKSFNKPLDKWNVSNVNTMVAMFYNSGFKEYDSLNTWELNDKVIIDNIFDDSAVSSLSLKWILYLYTFSNINVLSVLEKNIKEIYKIAHTSNNKKIKAVKTRLENLYYNDLKEFLDYELFCNIEKYEESINKKLNKKDEAKVSYIENCNVLVKDKSREVDTKVIKYIYLKYLELKRDIYHLIEIDSIINLLDRESFLTFAKNIYKETYKETTAIIYTLYGDDEALREIYKKEKDSKFFLMILSSIKITEITDYAIKLLYDIYSKAKKHEIRISALHLLKEISKEKHLSLEDLELKFTSNFGFDLKGEKIINDDYKLILNSDYSVNVFDIKNNKLLKAVPKDFTEAIKEEIKYIKKEIPDIIKKLSLKLYKSLMYEKKYNYKLFKEIFIDNPLMNKFSSSLIWNLYDKENNFITTFRYNNDGSYSNCDDEEIKINDDSFIGLASPIEMNEETITKWKKQLEDYELFQPINQLSIIKLDKNNLENEINKLQNIEIAYGTFKAFGDRYSMIPSYMDYGTVKEYNLKINNGDNFDIIIDSEDNIDYKDKVKINIKFYNENNEKVSERFIYTLLILIIWDFRLTDLF
;
A
#
# COMPACT_ATOMS: atom_id res chain seq x y z
N MET A 1 -6.17 44.73 48.84
CA MET A 1 -7.48 45.07 48.22
C MET A 1 -7.42 44.56 46.79
N HIS A 2 -8.37 43.75 46.35
CA HIS A 2 -8.48 43.38 44.94
C HIS A 2 -8.80 44.62 44.11
N LYS A 3 -8.21 44.73 42.91
CA LYS A 3 -8.40 45.86 41.98
C LYS A 3 -9.55 45.63 41.01
N TYR A 4 -9.88 44.37 40.73
CA TYR A 4 -10.91 43.98 39.76
C TYR A 4 -11.92 43.04 40.41
N LYS A 5 -13.21 43.18 40.06
CA LYS A 5 -14.29 42.31 40.56
C LYS A 5 -15.29 42.00 39.43
N PRO A 6 -14.96 41.08 38.52
CA PRO A 6 -15.83 40.73 37.40
C PRO A 6 -17.16 40.14 37.90
N GLN A 7 -18.25 40.50 37.23
CA GLN A 7 -19.60 39.99 37.51
C GLN A 7 -19.93 38.77 36.65
N THR A 8 -19.26 38.63 35.50
CA THR A 8 -19.51 37.58 34.51
C THR A 8 -18.24 36.83 34.15
N ARG A 9 -18.40 35.60 33.61
CA ARG A 9 -17.27 34.80 33.11
C ARG A 9 -16.53 35.53 31.98
N GLU A 10 -17.26 36.22 31.10
CA GLU A 10 -16.71 36.98 29.98
C GLU A 10 -15.88 38.17 30.45
N GLU A 11 -16.30 38.87 31.51
CA GLU A 11 -15.50 39.92 32.14
C GLU A 11 -14.22 39.35 32.76
N LEU A 12 -14.31 38.23 33.48
CA LEU A 12 -13.13 37.55 34.01
C LEU A 12 -12.20 37.10 32.88
N GLN A 13 -12.75 36.55 31.80
CA GLN A 13 -11.97 36.09 30.64
C GLN A 13 -11.12 37.21 30.04
N LYS A 14 -11.67 38.41 29.89
CA LYS A 14 -10.92 39.58 29.40
C LYS A 14 -9.76 39.97 30.33
N LEU A 15 -9.97 39.92 31.64
CA LEU A 15 -8.94 40.23 32.63
C LEU A 15 -7.81 39.18 32.59
N VAL A 16 -8.15 37.90 32.43
CA VAL A 16 -7.16 36.80 32.36
C VAL A 16 -6.52 36.64 30.98
N GLN A 17 -6.87 37.48 30.01
CA GLN A 17 -6.17 37.60 28.73
C GLN A 17 -5.11 38.70 28.75
N ASP A 18 -5.23 39.69 29.64
CA ASP A 18 -4.21 40.73 29.81
C ASP A 18 -3.07 40.21 30.71
N GLU A 19 -1.93 39.84 30.11
CA GLU A 19 -0.77 39.30 30.81
C GLU A 19 -0.13 40.28 31.81
N ASN A 20 -0.45 41.58 31.75
CA ASN A 20 0.06 42.56 32.71
C ASN A 20 -0.71 42.57 34.03
N ILE A 21 -1.87 41.90 34.09
CA ILE A 21 -2.67 41.81 35.31
C ILE A 21 -2.14 40.68 36.18
N TYR A 22 -1.71 41.01 37.38
CA TYR A 22 -1.43 40.03 38.43
C TYR A 22 -2.74 39.35 38.85
N LEU A 23 -2.84 38.02 38.72
CA LEU A 23 -4.11 37.31 38.92
C LEU A 23 -4.65 37.44 40.35
N GLY A 24 -3.78 37.65 41.35
CA GLY A 24 -4.18 37.90 42.74
C GLY A 24 -4.94 39.21 42.96
N ASP A 25 -4.89 40.15 42.01
CA ASP A 25 -5.64 41.42 42.09
C ASP A 25 -7.12 41.26 41.69
N ILE A 26 -7.56 40.07 41.26
CA ILE A 26 -8.92 39.79 40.79
C ILE A 26 -9.73 39.11 41.90
N ASP A 27 -10.85 39.72 42.32
CA ASP A 27 -11.85 39.12 43.20
C ASP A 27 -12.84 38.27 42.38
N THR A 28 -12.67 36.95 42.42
CA THR A 28 -13.49 35.98 41.68
C THR A 28 -14.74 35.51 42.44
N SER A 29 -15.06 36.11 43.60
CA SER A 29 -16.13 35.64 44.50
C SER A 29 -17.53 35.60 43.91
N LEU A 30 -17.80 36.28 42.80
CA LEU A 30 -19.12 36.30 42.14
C LEU A 30 -19.24 35.32 40.97
N ILE A 31 -18.13 34.68 40.58
CA ILE A 31 -18.08 33.83 39.39
C ILE A 31 -18.57 32.42 39.72
N THR A 32 -19.51 31.92 38.92
CA THR A 32 -20.12 30.58 39.09
C THR A 32 -19.70 29.59 38.00
N ASP A 33 -19.13 30.08 36.89
CA ASP A 33 -18.62 29.28 35.78
C ASP A 33 -17.23 29.78 35.37
N MET A 34 -16.24 28.88 35.42
CA MET A 34 -14.86 29.13 35.04
C MET A 34 -14.46 28.32 33.79
N SER A 35 -15.43 27.83 33.03
CA SER A 35 -15.17 26.99 31.87
C SER A 35 -14.37 27.74 30.80
N GLY A 36 -13.25 27.14 30.36
CA GLY A 36 -12.43 27.63 29.26
C GLY A 36 -11.66 28.93 29.52
N LEU A 37 -11.52 29.40 30.76
CA LEU A 37 -10.93 30.72 31.04
C LEU A 37 -9.51 30.92 30.49
N PHE A 38 -8.67 29.88 30.55
CA PHE A 38 -7.29 29.91 30.04
C PHE A 38 -7.09 29.00 28.82
N SER A 39 -8.17 28.52 28.19
CA SER A 39 -8.10 27.57 27.08
C SER A 39 -7.34 28.16 25.88
N PHE A 40 -6.29 27.47 25.42
CA PHE A 40 -5.40 27.91 24.34
C PHE A 40 -4.67 29.26 24.58
N GLU A 41 -4.69 29.78 25.81
CA GLU A 41 -4.09 31.09 26.10
C GLU A 41 -2.55 31.01 26.12
N ARG A 42 -1.89 32.08 25.67
CA ARG A 42 -0.42 32.20 25.65
C ARG A 42 0.18 32.58 27.01
N ARG A 43 -0.68 32.86 28.00
CA ARG A 43 -0.30 33.34 29.33
C ARG A 43 0.69 32.37 29.98
N LYS A 44 1.87 32.88 30.34
CA LYS A 44 2.94 32.10 31.00
C LYS A 44 2.98 32.31 32.51
N ASP A 45 2.57 33.49 32.97
CA ASP A 45 2.53 33.85 34.39
C ASP A 45 1.12 33.68 34.96
N PHE A 46 1.00 32.76 35.91
CA PHE A 46 -0.23 32.46 36.64
C PHE A 46 -0.13 32.87 38.12
N SER A 47 0.89 33.65 38.49
CA SER A 47 1.13 34.08 39.85
C SER A 47 -0.11 34.75 40.46
N GLY A 48 -0.40 34.38 41.71
CA GLY A 48 -1.55 34.89 42.46
C GLY A 48 -2.87 34.15 42.23
N ILE A 49 -2.97 33.24 41.25
CA ILE A 49 -4.20 32.47 40.96
C ILE A 49 -4.65 31.61 42.16
N GLY A 50 -3.70 31.13 42.98
CA GLY A 50 -3.99 30.37 44.20
C GLY A 50 -4.81 31.13 45.25
N ASN A 51 -4.88 32.47 45.16
CA ASN A 51 -5.66 33.32 46.08
C ASN A 51 -7.13 33.53 45.64
N TRP A 52 -7.55 32.96 44.50
CA TRP A 52 -8.92 33.10 44.02
C TRP A 52 -9.96 32.44 44.93
N ASN A 53 -11.11 33.09 45.04
CA ASN A 53 -12.27 32.54 45.73
C ASN A 53 -13.16 31.80 44.73
N VAL A 54 -13.04 30.48 44.68
CA VAL A 54 -13.81 29.61 43.79
C VAL A 54 -15.02 28.94 44.46
N ASN A 55 -15.42 29.39 45.66
CA ASN A 55 -16.48 28.74 46.44
C ASN A 55 -17.83 28.68 45.72
N ASN A 56 -18.13 29.64 44.85
CA ASN A 56 -19.39 29.72 44.12
C ASN A 56 -19.34 29.02 42.75
N VAL A 57 -18.17 28.50 42.35
CA VAL A 57 -17.97 27.89 41.04
C VAL A 57 -18.62 26.51 41.00
N THR A 58 -19.39 26.27 39.95
CA THR A 58 -20.09 25.01 39.69
C THR A 58 -19.50 24.24 38.50
N SER A 59 -18.85 24.94 37.57
CA SER A 59 -18.14 24.35 36.42
C SER A 59 -16.75 24.93 36.26
N MET A 60 -15.76 24.05 36.08
CA MET A 60 -14.37 24.38 35.75
C MET A 60 -13.96 23.72 34.43
N ARG A 61 -14.93 23.37 33.58
CA ARG A 61 -14.69 22.58 32.37
C ARG A 61 -13.63 23.24 31.47
N GLY A 62 -12.54 22.53 31.18
CA GLY A 62 -11.51 23.01 30.26
C GLY A 62 -10.83 24.31 30.68
N MET A 63 -10.86 24.68 31.97
CA MET A 63 -10.35 25.97 32.43
C MET A 63 -8.87 26.17 32.05
N PHE A 64 -8.03 25.12 32.07
CA PHE A 64 -6.62 25.16 31.69
C PHE A 64 -6.32 24.33 30.43
N TYR A 65 -7.30 24.15 29.54
CA TYR A 65 -7.13 23.32 28.34
C TYR A 65 -5.95 23.80 27.47
N ASN A 66 -4.99 22.89 27.20
CA ASN A 66 -3.72 23.13 26.51
C ASN A 66 -2.80 24.17 27.19
N CYS A 67 -2.93 24.45 28.48
CA CYS A 67 -1.96 25.27 29.22
C CYS A 67 -0.71 24.44 29.59
N TYR A 68 0.17 24.19 28.61
CA TYR A 68 1.30 23.26 28.75
C TYR A 68 2.22 23.56 29.96
N SER A 69 2.43 24.84 30.28
CA SER A 69 3.31 25.29 31.37
C SER A 69 2.61 25.45 32.73
N PHE A 70 1.30 25.25 32.82
CA PHE A 70 0.55 25.50 34.05
C PHE A 70 0.94 24.52 35.16
N ASN A 71 1.38 25.06 36.30
CA ASN A 71 1.76 24.28 37.48
C ASN A 71 1.72 25.13 38.77
N GLU A 72 0.77 26.06 38.91
CA GLU A 72 0.65 26.92 40.12
C GLU A 72 -0.10 26.23 41.26
N ASP A 73 0.26 26.57 42.51
CA ASP A 73 -0.40 26.02 43.70
C ASP A 73 -1.88 26.48 43.78
N ILE A 74 -2.77 25.54 43.54
CA ILE A 74 -4.23 25.66 43.65
C ILE A 74 -4.80 24.72 44.72
N GLY A 75 -3.96 24.13 45.56
CA GLY A 75 -4.37 23.14 46.57
C GLY A 75 -5.34 23.70 47.62
N LYS A 76 -5.32 25.02 47.83
CA LYS A 76 -6.17 25.74 48.82
C LYS A 76 -7.56 26.08 48.29
N TRP A 77 -7.86 25.83 47.02
CA TRP A 77 -9.17 26.09 46.46
C TRP A 77 -10.24 25.18 47.08
N ASN A 78 -11.36 25.78 47.45
CA ASN A 78 -12.53 25.03 47.88
C ASN A 78 -13.47 24.79 46.69
N VAL A 79 -13.31 23.60 46.10
CA VAL A 79 -14.06 23.13 44.91
C VAL A 79 -15.34 22.36 45.26
N SER A 80 -15.83 22.46 46.50
CA SER A 80 -16.95 21.61 46.99
C SER A 80 -18.26 21.81 46.23
N ASN A 81 -18.47 22.93 45.56
CA ASN A 81 -19.66 23.19 44.74
C ASN A 81 -19.49 22.84 43.25
N VAL A 82 -18.29 22.44 42.82
CA VAL A 82 -18.02 22.08 41.43
C VAL A 82 -18.61 20.72 41.11
N ASN A 83 -19.42 20.64 40.06
CA ASN A 83 -19.98 19.39 39.55
C ASN A 83 -19.36 18.95 38.21
N ASN A 84 -18.69 19.84 37.49
CA ASN A 84 -18.07 19.57 36.19
C ASN A 84 -16.60 19.98 36.16
N MET A 85 -15.70 19.01 36.08
CA MET A 85 -14.25 19.17 35.95
C MET A 85 -13.72 18.59 34.63
N GLY A 86 -14.61 18.40 33.64
CA GLY A 86 -14.24 17.82 32.35
C GLY A 86 -13.14 18.64 31.68
N ASP A 87 -12.08 17.97 31.22
CA ASP A 87 -10.95 18.54 30.50
C ASP A 87 -10.17 19.63 31.28
N LEU A 88 -10.36 19.76 32.60
CA LEU A 88 -9.81 20.87 33.41
C LEU A 88 -8.32 21.13 33.16
N PHE A 89 -7.49 20.08 33.16
CA PHE A 89 -6.05 20.15 32.92
C PHE A 89 -5.63 19.44 31.62
N TYR A 90 -6.54 19.33 30.65
CA TYR A 90 -6.22 18.67 29.38
C TYR A 90 -4.95 19.27 28.77
N ASN A 91 -3.96 18.42 28.45
CA ASN A 91 -2.64 18.76 27.93
C ASN A 91 -1.84 19.76 28.77
N CYS A 92 -2.11 19.90 30.07
CA CYS A 92 -1.19 20.58 30.99
C CYS A 92 -0.01 19.66 31.32
N ILE A 93 0.94 19.54 30.39
CA ILE A 93 2.08 18.60 30.47
C ILE A 93 2.83 18.72 31.80
N ASN A 94 3.05 19.96 32.28
CA ASN A 94 3.81 20.24 33.49
C ASN A 94 3.01 20.16 34.80
N PHE A 95 1.68 20.00 34.74
CA PHE A 95 0.84 20.04 35.93
C PHE A 95 1.12 18.84 36.85
N ASN A 96 1.53 19.13 38.08
CA ASN A 96 1.82 18.15 39.12
C ASN A 96 1.58 18.72 40.54
N GLN A 97 0.64 19.66 40.70
CA GLN A 97 0.39 20.31 41.98
C GLN A 97 -0.50 19.49 42.91
N ASN A 98 -0.23 19.59 44.21
CA ASN A 98 -0.96 18.82 45.22
C ASN A 98 -2.40 19.31 45.38
N ILE A 99 -3.34 18.49 44.89
CA ILE A 99 -4.80 18.70 44.97
C ILE A 99 -5.50 17.63 45.84
N SER A 100 -4.74 16.98 46.72
CA SER A 100 -5.25 15.88 47.54
C SER A 100 -6.35 16.30 48.52
N GLU A 101 -6.37 17.57 48.97
CA GLU A 101 -7.36 18.09 49.92
C GLU A 101 -8.66 18.58 49.25
N TRP A 102 -8.77 18.51 47.92
CA TRP A 102 -9.98 18.94 47.21
C TRP A 102 -11.19 18.06 47.57
N ASN A 103 -12.30 18.70 47.94
CA ASN A 103 -13.58 18.02 48.13
C ASN A 103 -14.31 17.87 46.79
N VAL A 104 -14.16 16.71 46.15
CA VAL A 104 -14.80 16.38 44.86
C VAL A 104 -16.13 15.62 44.98
N SER A 105 -16.76 15.60 46.16
CA SER A 105 -17.98 14.79 46.40
C SER A 105 -19.17 15.13 45.52
N ASN A 106 -19.22 16.35 44.98
CA ASN A 106 -20.28 16.83 44.09
C ASN A 106 -19.93 16.70 42.61
N VAL A 107 -18.71 16.27 42.26
CA VAL A 107 -18.28 16.14 40.87
C VAL A 107 -18.98 14.95 40.21
N ILE A 108 -19.63 15.23 39.08
CA ILE A 108 -20.34 14.26 38.24
C ILE A 108 -19.47 13.87 37.04
N ASN A 109 -18.73 14.83 36.47
CA ASN A 109 -17.98 14.65 35.23
C ASN A 109 -16.48 14.99 35.42
N MET A 110 -15.61 13.99 35.21
CA MET A 110 -14.15 14.12 35.17
C MET A 110 -13.56 13.65 33.83
N ARG A 111 -14.37 13.64 32.76
CA ARG A 111 -13.90 13.28 31.41
C ARG A 111 -12.66 14.10 31.06
N GLY A 112 -11.57 13.44 30.69
CA GLY A 112 -10.34 14.09 30.21
C GLY A 112 -9.64 15.01 31.21
N MET A 113 -10.00 14.99 32.50
CA MET A 113 -9.53 15.96 33.49
C MET A 113 -8.01 16.14 33.52
N PHE A 114 -7.25 15.06 33.39
CA PHE A 114 -5.78 15.07 33.35
C PHE A 114 -5.22 14.55 32.01
N ASN A 115 -6.03 14.41 30.97
CA ASN A 115 -5.56 13.84 29.70
C ASN A 115 -4.35 14.62 29.16
N GLY A 116 -3.20 13.97 28.99
CA GLY A 116 -1.96 14.60 28.52
C GLY A 116 -1.12 15.27 29.62
N CYS A 117 -1.52 15.21 30.90
CA CYS A 117 -0.69 15.65 32.02
C CYS A 117 0.43 14.64 32.31
N LYS A 118 1.47 14.64 31.47
CA LYS A 118 2.58 13.67 31.52
C LYS A 118 3.26 13.61 32.89
N ASN A 119 3.41 14.75 33.57
CA ASN A 119 4.09 14.85 34.87
C ASN A 119 3.20 14.59 36.09
N PHE A 120 1.88 14.46 35.91
CA PHE A 120 0.96 14.36 37.05
C PHE A 120 1.10 13.02 37.78
N ASN A 121 1.42 13.07 39.07
CA ASN A 121 1.54 11.89 39.94
C ASN A 121 1.20 12.21 41.41
N GLN A 122 0.24 13.10 41.66
CA GLN A 122 -0.13 13.53 43.01
C GLN A 122 -1.18 12.62 43.67
N PRO A 123 -1.12 12.40 44.99
CA PRO A 123 -2.01 11.48 45.68
C PRO A 123 -3.47 11.95 45.63
N LEU A 124 -4.38 11.02 45.35
CA LEU A 124 -5.83 11.28 45.26
C LEU A 124 -6.64 10.57 46.35
N SER A 125 -5.97 9.96 47.35
CA SER A 125 -6.57 9.03 48.31
C SER A 125 -7.70 9.59 49.20
N LYS A 126 -7.83 10.92 49.28
CA LYS A 126 -8.85 11.61 50.08
C LYS A 126 -10.10 11.97 49.27
N TRP A 127 -10.07 11.79 47.95
CA TRP A 127 -11.18 12.13 47.09
C TRP A 127 -12.38 11.22 47.32
N LYS A 128 -13.57 11.80 47.41
CA LYS A 128 -14.84 11.07 47.51
C LYS A 128 -15.57 11.22 46.19
N THR A 129 -15.77 10.14 45.44
CA THR A 129 -16.32 10.19 44.07
C THR A 129 -17.75 9.61 43.96
N SER A 130 -18.56 9.71 45.02
CA SER A 130 -19.89 9.06 45.11
C SER A 130 -20.92 9.49 44.06
N ASN A 131 -20.67 10.57 43.33
CA ASN A 131 -21.54 11.11 42.28
C ASN A 131 -20.93 11.03 40.88
N LEU A 132 -19.78 10.39 40.73
CA LEU A 132 -19.05 10.33 39.47
C LEU A 132 -19.78 9.43 38.46
N GLU A 133 -20.09 9.97 37.27
CA GLU A 133 -20.79 9.26 36.20
C GLU A 133 -19.93 9.08 34.93
N ASN A 134 -18.93 9.94 34.73
CA ASN A 134 -18.06 9.92 33.55
C ASN A 134 -16.57 10.10 33.90
N THR A 135 -15.76 9.11 33.49
CA THR A 135 -14.30 9.05 33.68
C THR A 135 -13.52 8.85 32.37
N GLU A 136 -14.21 9.02 31.24
CA GLU A 136 -13.63 8.84 29.92
C GLU A 136 -12.36 9.67 29.74
N TYR A 137 -11.25 9.07 29.31
CA TYR A 137 -9.93 9.71 29.16
C TYR A 137 -9.31 10.36 30.40
N MET A 138 -9.84 10.14 31.62
CA MET A 138 -9.47 10.95 32.80
C MET A 138 -7.96 11.08 33.02
N PHE A 139 -7.19 10.01 32.84
CA PHE A 139 -5.74 9.96 32.99
C PHE A 139 -5.00 9.61 31.69
N ARG A 140 -5.68 9.68 30.53
CA ARG A 140 -5.06 9.33 29.24
C ARG A 140 -3.72 10.07 29.07
N ASN A 141 -2.67 9.37 28.66
CA ASN A 141 -1.31 9.88 28.46
C ASN A 141 -0.67 10.57 29.68
N CYS A 142 -1.17 10.33 30.90
CA CYS A 142 -0.45 10.63 32.13
C CYS A 142 0.65 9.59 32.34
N THR A 143 1.76 9.71 31.61
CA THR A 143 2.81 8.68 31.56
C THR A 143 3.40 8.33 32.92
N ASN A 144 3.52 9.32 33.83
CA ASN A 144 4.12 9.14 35.16
C ASN A 144 3.09 8.81 36.26
N PHE A 145 1.79 8.73 35.94
CA PHE A 145 0.75 8.54 36.95
C PHE A 145 0.75 7.11 37.49
N ASN A 146 0.94 6.96 38.80
CA ASN A 146 0.92 5.66 39.48
C ASN A 146 0.30 5.77 40.89
N GLN A 147 -0.69 6.64 41.07
CA GLN A 147 -1.35 6.87 42.37
C GLN A 147 -2.59 5.99 42.54
N SER A 148 -2.87 5.60 43.78
CA SER A 148 -4.01 4.72 44.10
C SER A 148 -5.35 5.41 43.85
N VAL A 149 -6.17 4.78 43.02
CA VAL A 149 -7.57 5.17 42.72
C VAL A 149 -8.56 4.05 43.07
N ASN A 150 -8.11 3.02 43.80
CA ASN A 150 -8.94 1.87 44.18
C ASN A 150 -10.15 2.25 45.06
N HIS A 151 -10.08 3.41 45.74
CA HIS A 151 -11.13 3.93 46.61
C HIS A 151 -12.20 4.72 45.86
N PHE A 152 -12.04 4.94 44.55
CA PHE A 152 -13.05 5.62 43.74
C PHE A 152 -14.33 4.78 43.71
N ASN A 153 -15.46 5.43 43.97
CA ASN A 153 -16.77 4.86 43.79
C ASN A 153 -17.13 4.86 42.29
N MET A 154 -17.14 3.67 41.68
CA MET A 154 -17.44 3.46 40.26
C MET A 154 -18.90 3.04 40.00
N SER A 155 -19.72 2.89 41.05
CA SER A 155 -21.07 2.31 40.95
C SER A 155 -22.04 3.11 40.07
N LYS A 156 -21.78 4.39 39.80
CA LYS A 156 -22.59 5.23 38.90
C LYS A 156 -21.95 5.47 37.52
N VAL A 157 -20.70 5.03 37.32
CA VAL A 157 -19.97 5.29 36.08
C VAL A 157 -20.53 4.39 34.98
N LYS A 158 -20.84 4.99 33.82
CA LYS A 158 -21.25 4.25 32.61
C LYS A 158 -20.14 4.15 31.57
N ASN A 159 -19.29 5.17 31.50
CA ASN A 159 -18.22 5.29 30.50
C ASN A 159 -16.86 5.48 31.19
N ALA A 160 -15.98 4.50 30.97
CA ALA A 160 -14.58 4.48 31.40
C ALA A 160 -13.63 4.22 30.22
N ILE A 161 -14.07 4.53 28.99
CA ILE A 161 -13.27 4.38 27.78
C ILE A 161 -11.93 5.14 27.92
N TYR A 162 -10.83 4.47 27.57
CA TYR A 162 -9.46 5.02 27.53
C TYR A 162 -9.00 5.73 28.81
N MET A 163 -9.58 5.42 29.98
CA MET A 163 -9.31 6.16 31.22
C MET A 163 -7.82 6.21 31.59
N PHE A 164 -7.06 5.13 31.40
CA PHE A 164 -5.62 5.06 31.66
C PHE A 164 -4.79 4.87 30.39
N GLU A 165 -5.35 5.05 29.19
CA GLU A 165 -4.59 4.80 27.96
C GLU A 165 -3.26 5.58 27.98
N GLY A 166 -2.12 4.91 27.82
CA GLY A 166 -0.79 5.52 27.82
C GLY A 166 -0.20 5.83 29.21
N CYS A 167 -0.86 5.47 30.31
CA CYS A 167 -0.28 5.54 31.65
C CYS A 167 0.78 4.44 31.85
N LYS A 168 1.98 4.65 31.32
CA LYS A 168 3.07 3.65 31.31
C LYS A 168 3.46 3.15 32.70
N GLU A 169 3.49 4.05 33.69
CA GLU A 169 3.87 3.71 35.07
C GLU A 169 2.74 3.15 35.93
N PHE A 170 1.49 3.16 35.45
CA PHE A 170 0.33 2.80 36.26
C PHE A 170 0.29 1.29 36.57
N ASN A 171 0.37 0.95 37.85
CA ASN A 171 0.27 -0.44 38.33
C ASN A 171 -0.35 -0.50 39.74
N GLN A 172 -1.49 0.18 39.93
CA GLN A 172 -2.18 0.24 41.23
C GLN A 172 -3.42 -0.67 41.28
N PRO A 173 -3.75 -1.29 42.44
CA PRO A 173 -4.91 -2.15 42.58
C PRO A 173 -6.22 -1.46 42.21
N LEU A 174 -7.15 -2.21 41.59
CA LEU A 174 -8.49 -1.77 41.17
C LEU A 174 -9.59 -2.77 41.58
N ASP A 175 -9.27 -3.65 42.52
CA ASP A 175 -10.13 -4.74 43.00
C ASP A 175 -11.34 -4.27 43.82
N LYS A 176 -11.41 -3.00 44.23
CA LYS A 176 -12.56 -2.47 44.99
C LYS A 176 -13.58 -1.74 44.12
N TRP A 177 -13.33 -1.63 42.82
CA TRP A 177 -14.27 -0.99 41.91
C TRP A 177 -15.53 -1.83 41.70
N ASP A 178 -16.69 -1.18 41.83
CA ASP A 178 -17.96 -1.72 41.37
C ASP A 178 -18.14 -1.40 39.88
N THR A 179 -17.92 -2.38 39.02
CA THR A 179 -18.01 -2.23 37.56
C THR A 179 -19.36 -2.64 36.98
N SER A 180 -20.37 -2.98 37.79
CA SER A 180 -21.62 -3.60 37.30
C SER A 180 -22.41 -2.72 36.34
N ASN A 181 -22.29 -1.39 36.50
CA ASN A 181 -23.02 -0.39 35.72
C ASN A 181 -22.22 0.21 34.55
N ILE A 182 -20.96 -0.21 34.37
CA ILE A 182 -20.14 0.30 33.29
C ILE A 182 -20.53 -0.42 31.99
N GLU A 183 -20.93 0.37 31.00
CA GLU A 183 -21.37 -0.10 29.68
C GLU A 183 -20.22 -0.06 28.66
N TYR A 184 -19.24 0.86 28.85
CA TYR A 184 -18.13 1.08 27.91
C TYR A 184 -16.77 1.17 28.61
N MET A 185 -15.84 0.28 28.23
CA MET A 185 -14.46 0.19 28.76
C MET A 185 -13.38 0.00 27.68
N ASN A 186 -13.67 0.40 26.44
CA ASN A 186 -12.72 0.22 25.34
C ASN A 186 -11.37 0.89 25.66
N GLY A 187 -10.27 0.15 25.46
CA GLY A 187 -8.91 0.62 25.66
C GLY A 187 -8.58 1.20 27.02
N ILE A 188 -9.30 0.85 28.10
CA ILE A 188 -9.10 1.44 29.42
C ILE A 188 -7.64 1.37 29.91
N PHE A 189 -6.88 0.32 29.57
CA PHE A 189 -5.46 0.16 29.88
C PHE A 189 -4.55 0.17 28.65
N LYS A 190 -5.01 0.61 27.49
CA LYS A 190 -4.21 0.57 26.26
C LYS A 190 -2.87 1.30 26.45
N GLY A 191 -1.75 0.63 26.22
CA GLY A 191 -0.40 1.18 26.41
C GLY A 191 0.06 1.34 27.86
N CYS A 192 -0.67 0.80 28.84
CA CYS A 192 -0.20 0.71 30.23
C CYS A 192 0.84 -0.41 30.38
N THR A 193 2.07 -0.14 29.94
CA THR A 193 3.14 -1.15 29.86
C THR A 193 3.42 -1.86 31.19
N ASN A 194 3.27 -1.18 32.34
CA ASN A 194 3.53 -1.75 33.68
C ASN A 194 2.29 -2.35 34.37
N PHE A 195 1.09 -2.21 33.81
CA PHE A 195 -0.13 -2.67 34.49
C PHE A 195 -0.19 -4.20 34.57
N ASN A 196 -0.26 -4.73 35.80
CA ASN A 196 -0.35 -6.17 36.06
C ASN A 196 -1.17 -6.49 37.32
N GLN A 197 -2.25 -5.73 37.57
CA GLN A 197 -3.06 -5.87 38.78
C GLN A 197 -4.26 -6.80 38.57
N ASN A 198 -4.63 -7.52 39.64
CA ASN A 198 -5.73 -8.49 39.58
C ASN A 198 -7.09 -7.76 39.51
N ILE A 199 -7.81 -8.01 38.42
CA ILE A 199 -9.14 -7.47 38.11
C ILE A 199 -10.13 -8.59 37.77
N ASN A 200 -9.84 -9.82 38.17
CA ASN A 200 -10.69 -10.98 37.91
C ASN A 200 -12.05 -10.87 38.61
N ASN A 201 -12.19 -9.99 39.60
CA ASN A 201 -13.45 -9.79 40.33
C ASN A 201 -14.38 -8.76 39.69
N TRP A 202 -13.98 -8.09 38.62
CA TRP A 202 -14.84 -7.15 37.90
C TRP A 202 -16.07 -7.84 37.31
N ASN A 203 -17.22 -7.18 37.41
CA ASN A 203 -18.44 -7.60 36.76
C ASN A 203 -18.47 -7.04 35.32
N THR A 204 -18.35 -7.92 34.33
CA THR A 204 -18.35 -7.58 32.89
C THR A 204 -19.66 -7.91 32.18
N SER A 205 -20.70 -8.34 32.90
CA SER A 205 -21.94 -8.87 32.31
C SER A 205 -22.81 -7.85 31.57
N SER A 206 -22.47 -6.56 31.69
CA SER A 206 -23.11 -5.43 31.00
C SER A 206 -22.40 -5.08 29.69
N LEU A 207 -21.18 -5.55 29.45
CA LEU A 207 -20.37 -5.18 28.29
C LEU A 207 -20.88 -5.84 27.00
N SER A 208 -20.94 -5.06 25.92
CA SER A 208 -21.27 -5.53 24.57
C SER A 208 -20.10 -5.45 23.59
N ILE A 209 -19.13 -4.57 23.85
CA ILE A 209 -17.94 -4.32 23.03
C ILE A 209 -16.75 -4.19 23.98
N VAL A 210 -15.68 -4.93 23.71
CA VAL A 210 -14.43 -4.89 24.49
C VAL A 210 -13.25 -4.85 23.53
N ILE A 211 -12.95 -3.64 23.03
CA ILE A 211 -11.90 -3.43 22.03
C ILE A 211 -10.66 -2.83 22.71
N GLU A 212 -9.48 -3.34 22.34
CA GLU A 212 -8.17 -2.80 22.73
C GLU A 212 -7.89 -2.68 24.23
N MET A 213 -8.68 -3.34 25.09
CA MET A 213 -8.68 -3.11 26.55
C MET A 213 -7.30 -3.19 27.19
N PHE A 214 -6.47 -4.17 26.79
CA PHE A 214 -5.09 -4.36 27.26
C PHE A 214 -4.06 -4.19 26.14
N ASN A 215 -4.42 -3.60 24.99
CA ASN A 215 -3.50 -3.44 23.86
C ASN A 215 -2.21 -2.70 24.29
N GLY A 216 -1.04 -3.34 24.21
CA GLY A 216 0.24 -2.79 24.67
C GLY A 216 0.50 -2.87 26.18
N CYS A 217 -0.32 -3.60 26.95
CA CYS A 217 -0.02 -3.93 28.35
C CYS A 217 1.03 -5.04 28.42
N GLU A 218 2.29 -4.71 28.16
CA GLU A 218 3.37 -5.68 27.98
C GLU A 218 3.55 -6.65 29.16
N ASN A 219 3.35 -6.17 30.39
CA ASN A 219 3.53 -6.94 31.63
C ASN A 219 2.26 -7.61 32.17
N PHE A 220 1.10 -7.40 31.54
CA PHE A 220 -0.17 -7.92 32.06
C PHE A 220 -0.24 -9.45 31.94
N ASN A 221 -0.45 -10.14 33.06
CA ASN A 221 -0.58 -11.59 33.13
C ASN A 221 -1.46 -12.04 34.29
N GLN A 222 -2.63 -11.42 34.47
CA GLN A 222 -3.57 -11.72 35.55
C GLN A 222 -4.78 -12.52 35.07
N PRO A 223 -5.35 -13.42 35.91
CA PRO A 223 -6.47 -14.26 35.51
C PRO A 223 -7.72 -13.42 35.21
N LEU A 224 -8.50 -13.85 34.20
CA LEU A 224 -9.76 -13.21 33.77
C LEU A 224 -10.91 -14.22 33.64
N ASN A 225 -10.75 -15.40 34.23
CA ASN A 225 -11.66 -16.54 34.07
C ASN A 225 -13.04 -16.36 34.75
N LYS A 226 -13.21 -15.36 35.62
CA LYS A 226 -14.51 -15.03 36.24
C LYS A 226 -15.33 -14.03 35.44
N TRP A 227 -14.78 -13.47 34.37
CA TRP A 227 -15.49 -12.50 33.53
C TRP A 227 -16.62 -13.18 32.76
N ASN A 228 -17.79 -12.54 32.75
CA ASN A 228 -18.90 -12.94 31.91
C ASN A 228 -18.89 -12.11 30.63
N ILE A 229 -18.55 -12.73 29.50
CA ILE A 229 -18.51 -12.10 28.18
C ILE A 229 -19.61 -12.59 27.21
N SER A 230 -20.62 -13.32 27.72
CA SER A 230 -21.70 -13.94 26.92
C SER A 230 -22.60 -12.96 26.13
N LYS A 231 -22.43 -11.65 26.33
CA LYS A 231 -23.10 -10.58 25.55
C LYS A 231 -22.17 -9.85 24.59
N VAL A 232 -20.86 -10.06 24.68
CA VAL A 232 -19.86 -9.34 23.90
C VAL A 232 -19.93 -9.77 22.43
N ARG A 233 -19.90 -8.79 21.52
CA ARG A 233 -19.89 -8.99 20.06
C ARG A 233 -18.51 -8.78 19.45
N HIS A 234 -17.63 -8.01 20.08
CA HIS A 234 -16.31 -7.65 19.55
C HIS A 234 -15.23 -7.72 20.63
N LEU A 235 -14.17 -8.49 20.37
CA LEU A 235 -12.97 -8.66 21.21
C LEU A 235 -11.68 -8.18 20.49
N THR A 236 -11.84 -7.28 19.52
CA THR A 236 -10.75 -6.84 18.64
C THR A 236 -9.57 -6.29 19.43
N ALA A 237 -8.37 -6.78 19.14
CA ALA A 237 -7.10 -6.33 19.72
C ALA A 237 -7.05 -6.32 21.26
N MET A 238 -7.87 -7.13 21.94
CA MET A 238 -7.99 -7.10 23.40
C MET A 238 -6.66 -7.30 24.14
N PHE A 239 -5.80 -8.20 23.67
CA PHE A 239 -4.48 -8.52 24.24
C PHE A 239 -3.33 -8.30 23.24
N LYS A 240 -3.55 -7.42 22.25
CA LYS A 240 -2.50 -7.09 21.30
C LYS A 240 -1.26 -6.57 22.03
N ASP A 241 -0.08 -7.07 21.68
CA ASP A 241 1.22 -6.72 22.26
C ASP A 241 1.32 -6.92 23.80
N CYS A 242 0.44 -7.73 24.40
CA CYS A 242 0.60 -8.20 25.78
C CYS A 242 1.68 -9.29 25.87
N HIS A 243 2.95 -8.89 25.79
CA HIS A 243 4.10 -9.81 25.67
C HIS A 243 4.10 -10.98 26.69
N HIS A 244 3.66 -10.75 27.93
CA HIS A 244 3.70 -11.75 29.02
C HIS A 244 2.36 -12.45 29.30
N PHE A 245 1.26 -12.09 28.61
CA PHE A 245 -0.05 -12.66 28.92
C PHE A 245 -0.11 -14.14 28.53
N ASN A 246 -0.44 -15.01 29.50
CA ASN A 246 -0.55 -16.45 29.29
C ASN A 246 -1.57 -17.10 30.26
N GLN A 247 -2.73 -16.46 30.44
CA GLN A 247 -3.78 -16.92 31.36
C GLN A 247 -4.89 -17.68 30.63
N PRO A 248 -5.52 -18.69 31.27
CA PRO A 248 -6.54 -19.51 30.63
C PRO A 248 -7.81 -18.70 30.34
N LEU A 249 -8.32 -18.83 29.11
CA LEU A 249 -9.54 -18.18 28.61
C LEU A 249 -10.56 -19.18 28.04
N ASN A 250 -10.29 -20.47 28.13
CA ASN A 250 -11.07 -21.52 27.45
C ASN A 250 -12.54 -21.59 27.95
N ASP A 251 -12.81 -21.13 29.17
CA ASP A 251 -14.16 -21.16 29.75
C ASP A 251 -15.00 -19.91 29.41
N TRP A 252 -14.47 -19.00 28.59
CA TRP A 252 -15.24 -17.86 28.09
C TRP A 252 -16.31 -18.28 27.08
N ASP A 253 -17.54 -17.84 27.29
CA ASP A 253 -18.62 -17.96 26.30
C ASP A 253 -18.48 -16.89 25.21
N ILE A 254 -17.84 -17.28 24.10
CA ILE A 254 -17.69 -16.43 22.91
C ILE A 254 -18.78 -16.68 21.85
N SER A 255 -19.84 -17.44 22.16
CA SER A 255 -20.84 -17.87 21.16
C SER A 255 -21.52 -16.72 20.43
N LYS A 256 -21.54 -15.51 20.98
CA LYS A 256 -22.10 -14.30 20.36
C LYS A 256 -21.07 -13.39 19.68
N VAL A 257 -19.78 -13.68 19.83
CA VAL A 257 -18.69 -12.83 19.32
C VAL A 257 -18.61 -12.95 17.80
N GLU A 258 -18.56 -11.81 17.13
CA GLU A 258 -18.48 -11.71 15.67
C GLU A 258 -17.07 -11.33 15.18
N ASN A 259 -16.24 -10.71 16.04
CA ASN A 259 -14.91 -10.24 15.66
C ASN A 259 -13.88 -10.48 16.78
N ILE A 260 -12.83 -11.24 16.45
CA ILE A 260 -11.67 -11.53 17.31
C ILE A 260 -10.34 -11.15 16.63
N SER A 261 -10.41 -10.23 15.67
CA SER A 261 -9.23 -9.78 14.92
C SER A 261 -8.19 -9.18 15.88
N ASN A 262 -6.91 -9.48 15.62
CA ASN A 262 -5.76 -8.95 16.35
C ASN A 262 -5.75 -9.31 17.85
N MET A 263 -6.65 -10.17 18.33
CA MET A 263 -6.88 -10.37 19.77
C MET A 263 -5.60 -10.75 20.54
N PHE A 264 -4.73 -11.58 19.94
CA PHE A 264 -3.45 -12.01 20.49
C PHE A 264 -2.26 -11.63 19.59
N GLU A 265 -2.43 -10.64 18.71
CA GLU A 265 -1.33 -10.13 17.88
C GLU A 265 -0.16 -9.71 18.78
N GLY A 266 1.05 -10.19 18.51
CA GLY A 266 2.24 -9.83 19.31
C GLY A 266 2.23 -10.37 20.75
N CYS A 267 1.24 -11.19 21.14
CA CYS A 267 1.16 -11.79 22.47
C CYS A 267 2.16 -12.95 22.59
N LYS A 268 3.44 -12.62 22.79
CA LYS A 268 4.58 -13.53 22.63
C LYS A 268 4.52 -14.78 23.51
N SER A 269 3.97 -14.68 24.72
CA SER A 269 3.95 -15.77 25.71
C SER A 269 2.66 -16.61 25.68
N PHE A 270 1.62 -16.17 24.99
CA PHE A 270 0.31 -16.84 25.05
C PHE A 270 0.35 -18.23 24.38
N ASN A 271 0.01 -19.26 25.14
CA ASN A 271 -0.07 -20.65 24.67
C ASN A 271 -1.10 -21.47 25.46
N GLN A 272 -2.31 -20.92 25.65
CA GLN A 272 -3.40 -21.57 26.38
C GLN A 272 -4.42 -22.20 25.43
N ASP A 273 -5.13 -23.21 25.92
CA ASP A 273 -6.16 -23.91 25.14
C ASP A 273 -7.36 -22.99 24.87
N LEU A 274 -7.91 -23.09 23.65
CA LEU A 274 -9.07 -22.31 23.16
C LEU A 274 -10.10 -23.21 22.44
N ASP A 275 -10.02 -24.52 22.63
CA ASP A 275 -10.79 -25.53 21.91
C ASP A 275 -12.27 -25.58 22.32
N LYS A 276 -12.65 -25.02 23.47
CA LYS A 276 -14.06 -24.94 23.90
C LYS A 276 -14.82 -23.74 23.31
N TRP A 277 -14.13 -22.85 22.60
CA TRP A 277 -14.73 -21.66 22.03
C TRP A 277 -15.69 -22.00 20.87
N ASP A 278 -16.94 -21.58 20.99
CA ASP A 278 -17.90 -21.63 19.88
C ASP A 278 -17.66 -20.46 18.92
N THR A 279 -16.88 -20.71 17.87
CA THR A 279 -16.57 -19.71 16.84
C THR A 279 -17.62 -19.60 15.73
N SER A 280 -18.77 -20.27 15.83
CA SER A 280 -19.74 -20.36 14.73
C SER A 280 -20.33 -19.01 14.29
N ASN A 281 -20.33 -18.00 15.16
CA ASN A 281 -20.77 -16.64 14.84
C ASN A 281 -19.63 -15.67 14.44
N VAL A 282 -18.38 -16.12 14.50
CA VAL A 282 -17.21 -15.28 14.18
C VAL A 282 -17.16 -15.02 12.67
N LYS A 283 -17.05 -13.74 12.32
CA LYS A 283 -16.95 -13.25 10.94
C LYS A 283 -15.54 -12.82 10.56
N SER A 284 -14.69 -12.48 11.53
CA SER A 284 -13.34 -11.97 11.28
C SER A 284 -12.33 -12.42 12.34
N MET A 285 -11.21 -12.99 11.88
CA MET A 285 -10.08 -13.45 12.70
C MET A 285 -8.75 -12.91 12.16
N ASN A 286 -8.76 -11.73 11.51
CA ASN A 286 -7.56 -11.15 10.90
C ASN A 286 -6.45 -10.98 11.94
N SER A 287 -5.23 -11.39 11.60
CA SER A 287 -4.05 -11.24 12.43
C SER A 287 -4.19 -11.72 13.87
N MET A 288 -5.15 -12.62 14.17
CA MET A 288 -5.50 -12.98 15.55
C MET A 288 -4.29 -13.45 16.36
N PHE A 289 -3.38 -14.20 15.74
CA PHE A 289 -2.14 -14.71 16.33
C PHE A 289 -0.89 -14.20 15.59
N TRP A 290 -0.99 -13.12 14.81
CA TRP A 290 0.16 -12.56 14.11
C TRP A 290 1.26 -12.24 15.12
N LYS A 291 2.48 -12.77 14.92
CA LYS A 291 3.61 -12.63 15.87
C LYS A 291 3.38 -13.21 17.29
N ALA A 292 2.35 -14.02 17.54
CA ALA A 292 2.18 -14.75 18.80
C ALA A 292 3.17 -15.93 18.85
N LYS A 293 4.38 -15.67 19.35
CA LYS A 293 5.54 -16.57 19.21
C LYS A 293 5.42 -17.92 19.91
N SER A 294 4.63 -18.02 20.98
CA SER A 294 4.49 -19.26 21.74
C SER A 294 3.24 -20.06 21.40
N PHE A 295 2.28 -19.48 20.69
CA PHE A 295 0.98 -20.11 20.49
C PHE A 295 1.08 -21.33 19.58
N ASN A 296 0.83 -22.52 20.13
CA ASN A 296 0.86 -23.80 19.41
C ASN A 296 -0.16 -24.79 20.02
N LYS A 297 -1.44 -24.40 20.06
CA LYS A 297 -2.54 -25.24 20.57
C LYS A 297 -3.49 -25.67 19.45
N PRO A 298 -4.09 -26.87 19.54
CA PRO A 298 -5.01 -27.37 18.51
C PRO A 298 -6.29 -26.54 18.44
N LEU A 299 -6.83 -26.38 17.23
CA LEU A 299 -8.05 -25.60 16.93
C LEU A 299 -9.09 -26.43 16.15
N ASP A 300 -9.07 -27.76 16.30
CA ASP A 300 -9.90 -28.68 15.51
C ASP A 300 -11.40 -28.59 15.83
N LYS A 301 -11.77 -27.98 16.95
CA LYS A 301 -13.15 -27.76 17.39
C LYS A 301 -13.77 -26.48 16.86
N TRP A 302 -12.99 -25.59 16.24
CA TRP A 302 -13.50 -24.32 15.74
C TRP A 302 -14.35 -24.52 14.49
N ASN A 303 -15.53 -23.89 14.48
CA ASN A 303 -16.34 -23.75 13.28
C ASN A 303 -16.02 -22.41 12.60
N VAL A 304 -15.40 -22.46 11.43
CA VAL A 304 -15.00 -21.28 10.64
C VAL A 304 -15.86 -21.03 9.40
N SER A 305 -16.97 -21.76 9.24
CA SER A 305 -17.79 -21.68 8.02
C SER A 305 -18.37 -20.29 7.76
N ASN A 306 -18.54 -19.47 8.80
CA ASN A 306 -19.06 -18.11 8.71
C ASN A 306 -17.97 -17.02 8.67
N VAL A 307 -16.68 -17.40 8.71
CA VAL A 307 -15.56 -16.45 8.75
C VAL A 307 -15.30 -15.86 7.37
N ASN A 308 -15.43 -14.55 7.23
CA ASN A 308 -15.18 -13.86 5.97
C ASN A 308 -13.69 -13.60 5.71
N THR A 309 -12.87 -13.53 6.76
CA THR A 309 -11.45 -13.13 6.62
C THR A 309 -10.57 -13.64 7.77
N MET A 310 -9.40 -14.18 7.41
CA MET A 310 -8.34 -14.71 8.29
C MET A 310 -6.95 -14.24 7.82
N VAL A 311 -6.89 -13.03 7.23
CA VAL A 311 -5.65 -12.47 6.69
C VAL A 311 -4.58 -12.41 7.78
N ALA A 312 -3.38 -12.90 7.49
CA ALA A 312 -2.23 -12.89 8.40
C ALA A 312 -2.44 -13.57 9.77
N MET A 313 -3.48 -14.40 9.93
CA MET A 313 -3.88 -14.94 11.24
C MET A 313 -2.74 -15.61 12.02
N PHE A 314 -1.91 -16.42 11.37
CA PHE A 314 -0.78 -17.13 11.97
C PHE A 314 0.58 -16.67 11.43
N TYR A 315 0.63 -15.58 10.65
CA TYR A 315 1.87 -15.11 10.05
C TYR A 315 2.89 -14.76 11.16
N ASN A 316 4.15 -15.14 10.98
CA ASN A 316 5.23 -14.94 11.94
C ASN A 316 4.93 -15.45 13.37
N SER A 317 4.00 -16.41 13.53
CA SER A 317 3.58 -16.97 14.84
C SER A 317 4.35 -18.26 15.19
N GLY A 318 4.10 -18.80 16.39
CA GLY A 318 4.63 -20.11 16.83
C GLY A 318 3.83 -21.33 16.36
N PHE A 319 2.75 -21.13 15.61
CA PHE A 319 1.77 -22.17 15.33
C PHE A 319 2.29 -23.24 14.35
N LYS A 320 2.25 -24.49 14.79
CA LYS A 320 2.68 -25.71 14.07
C LYS A 320 1.65 -26.85 14.15
N GLU A 321 0.55 -26.71 14.90
CA GLU A 321 -0.56 -27.67 14.99
C GLU A 321 -1.44 -27.68 13.71
N TYR A 322 -0.83 -27.72 12.53
CA TYR A 322 -1.53 -27.60 11.23
C TYR A 322 -2.58 -28.70 11.01
N ASP A 323 -2.35 -29.90 11.55
CA ASP A 323 -3.31 -31.00 11.43
C ASP A 323 -4.66 -30.70 12.09
N SER A 324 -4.66 -29.88 13.16
CA SER A 324 -5.89 -29.46 13.81
C SER A 324 -6.78 -28.62 12.89
N LEU A 325 -6.21 -27.97 11.88
CA LEU A 325 -6.95 -27.15 10.93
C LEU A 325 -7.69 -27.98 9.86
N ASN A 326 -7.46 -29.29 9.77
CA ASN A 326 -8.05 -30.13 8.71
C ASN A 326 -9.57 -30.29 8.84
N THR A 327 -10.13 -30.06 10.03
CA THR A 327 -11.57 -30.09 10.29
C THR A 327 -12.29 -28.83 9.79
N TRP A 328 -11.55 -27.78 9.45
CA TRP A 328 -12.13 -26.51 9.03
C TRP A 328 -12.76 -26.60 7.64
N GLU A 329 -13.95 -26.01 7.51
CA GLU A 329 -14.64 -25.84 6.24
C GLU A 329 -14.77 -24.36 5.91
N LEU A 330 -14.11 -23.93 4.83
CA LEU A 330 -14.07 -22.54 4.39
C LEU A 330 -15.28 -22.19 3.51
N ASN A 331 -15.87 -21.02 3.71
CA ASN A 331 -16.90 -20.52 2.79
C ASN A 331 -16.33 -20.03 1.46
N ASP A 332 -17.19 -19.91 0.45
CA ASP A 332 -16.84 -19.50 -0.92
C ASP A 332 -16.20 -18.09 -1.01
N LYS A 333 -16.34 -17.24 0.01
CA LYS A 333 -15.93 -15.82 -0.03
C LYS A 333 -14.79 -15.47 0.92
N VAL A 334 -14.27 -16.44 1.67
CA VAL A 334 -13.21 -16.16 2.65
C VAL A 334 -11.96 -15.60 1.98
N ILE A 335 -11.29 -14.69 2.69
CA ILE A 335 -9.97 -14.17 2.32
C ILE A 335 -8.96 -14.66 3.35
N ILE A 336 -7.93 -15.39 2.90
CA ILE A 336 -6.90 -15.99 3.77
C ILE A 336 -5.48 -15.57 3.36
N ASP A 337 -5.34 -14.38 2.77
CA ASP A 337 -4.04 -13.87 2.31
C ASP A 337 -3.02 -13.85 3.45
N ASN A 338 -1.81 -14.36 3.16
CA ASN A 338 -0.69 -14.45 4.10
C ASN A 338 -1.06 -15.14 5.43
N ILE A 339 -2.04 -16.05 5.46
CA ILE A 339 -2.47 -16.70 6.71
C ILE A 339 -1.31 -17.39 7.46
N PHE A 340 -0.32 -17.92 6.73
CA PHE A 340 0.90 -18.53 7.27
C PHE A 340 2.16 -17.90 6.64
N ASP A 341 3.33 -18.17 7.24
CA ASP A 341 4.63 -17.94 6.60
C ASP A 341 4.90 -18.96 5.49
N ASP A 342 5.69 -18.59 4.47
CA ASP A 342 6.02 -19.49 3.34
C ASP A 342 6.67 -20.81 3.78
N SER A 343 7.39 -20.80 4.90
CA SER A 343 8.03 -22.00 5.47
C SER A 343 7.02 -23.05 5.95
N ALA A 344 5.80 -22.64 6.32
CA ALA A 344 4.75 -23.53 6.80
C ALA A 344 4.17 -24.42 5.70
N VAL A 345 4.25 -23.98 4.43
CA VAL A 345 3.61 -24.66 3.28
C VAL A 345 3.99 -26.14 3.20
N SER A 346 5.25 -26.46 3.51
CA SER A 346 5.76 -27.85 3.49
C SER A 346 5.12 -28.80 4.51
N SER A 347 4.49 -28.25 5.56
CA SER A 347 3.89 -29.00 6.67
C SER A 347 2.35 -29.02 6.62
N LEU A 348 1.75 -28.34 5.64
CA LEU A 348 0.29 -28.30 5.49
C LEU A 348 -0.23 -29.57 4.79
N SER A 349 -1.47 -29.96 5.12
CA SER A 349 -2.17 -31.01 4.41
C SER A 349 -2.52 -30.59 2.97
N LEU A 350 -2.75 -31.57 2.09
CA LEU A 350 -3.16 -31.29 0.70
C LEU A 350 -4.51 -30.54 0.61
N LYS A 351 -5.39 -30.68 1.61
CA LYS A 351 -6.63 -29.89 1.72
C LYS A 351 -6.31 -28.41 1.90
N TRP A 352 -5.35 -28.10 2.77
CA TRP A 352 -4.89 -26.73 2.98
C TRP A 352 -4.09 -26.19 1.80
N ILE A 353 -3.29 -27.00 1.12
CA ILE A 353 -2.66 -26.61 -0.15
C ILE A 353 -3.71 -26.19 -1.18
N LEU A 354 -4.79 -26.97 -1.33
CA LEU A 354 -5.92 -26.62 -2.19
C LEU A 354 -6.61 -25.33 -1.73
N TYR A 355 -6.83 -25.13 -0.43
CA TYR A 355 -7.39 -23.88 0.09
C TYR A 355 -6.50 -22.68 -0.19
N LEU A 356 -5.18 -22.78 0.03
CA LEU A 356 -4.24 -21.70 -0.27
C LEU A 356 -4.24 -21.36 -1.76
N TYR A 357 -4.24 -22.37 -2.65
CA TYR A 357 -4.36 -22.16 -4.08
C TYR A 357 -5.67 -21.47 -4.50
N THR A 358 -6.75 -21.73 -3.75
CA THR A 358 -8.10 -21.24 -4.10
C THR A 358 -8.42 -19.85 -3.52
N PHE A 359 -7.93 -19.55 -2.31
CA PHE A 359 -8.38 -18.40 -1.50
C PHE A 359 -7.24 -17.45 -1.09
N SER A 360 -6.00 -17.72 -1.48
CA SER A 360 -4.82 -16.92 -1.12
C SER A 360 -3.93 -16.64 -2.32
N ASN A 361 -3.04 -15.66 -2.16
CA ASN A 361 -1.96 -15.39 -3.12
C ASN A 361 -0.64 -16.15 -2.83
N ILE A 362 -0.61 -17.09 -1.86
CA ILE A 362 0.59 -17.86 -1.55
C ILE A 362 0.91 -18.81 -2.71
N ASN A 363 2.16 -18.79 -3.18
CA ASN A 363 2.59 -19.67 -4.27
C ASN A 363 2.78 -21.11 -3.76
N VAL A 364 1.77 -21.93 -3.99
CA VAL A 364 1.76 -23.36 -3.67
C VAL A 364 1.80 -24.25 -4.91
N LEU A 365 2.06 -23.68 -6.10
CA LEU A 365 1.90 -24.37 -7.38
C LEU A 365 2.77 -25.61 -7.48
N SER A 366 4.05 -25.52 -7.06
CA SER A 366 4.98 -26.66 -7.14
C SER A 366 4.58 -27.84 -6.25
N VAL A 367 4.00 -27.57 -5.08
CA VAL A 367 3.48 -28.61 -4.18
C VAL A 367 2.20 -29.19 -4.75
N LEU A 368 1.34 -28.35 -5.32
CA LEU A 368 0.11 -28.77 -5.98
C LEU A 368 0.40 -29.71 -7.16
N GLU A 369 1.33 -29.35 -8.03
CA GLU A 369 1.71 -30.12 -9.22
C GLU A 369 2.24 -31.51 -8.87
N LYS A 370 3.10 -31.61 -7.85
CA LYS A 370 3.63 -32.89 -7.38
C LYS A 370 2.56 -33.83 -6.81
N ASN A 371 1.40 -33.31 -6.41
CA ASN A 371 0.33 -34.04 -5.73
C ASN A 371 -1.03 -33.90 -6.45
N ILE A 372 -1.00 -33.67 -7.76
CA ILE A 372 -2.17 -33.26 -8.53
C ILE A 372 -3.34 -34.27 -8.45
N LYS A 373 -3.05 -35.58 -8.44
CA LYS A 373 -4.08 -36.64 -8.38
C LYS A 373 -4.83 -36.64 -7.05
N GLU A 374 -4.10 -36.51 -5.94
CA GLU A 374 -4.64 -36.48 -4.59
C GLU A 374 -5.43 -35.19 -4.34
N ILE A 375 -4.89 -34.05 -4.78
CA ILE A 375 -5.58 -32.75 -4.71
C ILE A 375 -6.86 -32.78 -5.54
N TYR A 376 -6.83 -33.38 -6.74
CA TYR A 376 -8.01 -33.57 -7.57
C TYR A 376 -9.11 -34.36 -6.84
N LYS A 377 -8.76 -35.48 -6.18
CA LYS A 377 -9.71 -36.28 -5.40
C LYS A 377 -10.33 -35.47 -4.25
N ILE A 378 -9.54 -34.66 -3.55
CA ILE A 378 -10.04 -33.77 -2.50
C ILE A 378 -11.03 -32.76 -3.10
N ALA A 379 -10.63 -32.07 -4.17
CA ALA A 379 -11.45 -31.08 -4.85
C ALA A 379 -12.77 -31.68 -5.40
N HIS A 380 -12.74 -32.92 -5.88
CA HIS A 380 -13.90 -33.64 -6.41
C HIS A 380 -15.00 -33.86 -5.36
N THR A 381 -14.62 -34.10 -4.10
CA THR A 381 -15.58 -34.32 -2.99
C THR A 381 -16.11 -33.01 -2.39
N SER A 382 -15.52 -31.86 -2.72
CA SER A 382 -15.88 -30.58 -2.11
C SER A 382 -17.21 -30.02 -2.64
N ASN A 383 -18.00 -29.43 -1.75
CA ASN A 383 -19.21 -28.69 -2.11
C ASN A 383 -18.99 -27.19 -2.33
N ASN A 384 -17.79 -26.67 -2.01
CA ASN A 384 -17.44 -25.26 -2.16
C ASN A 384 -17.37 -24.88 -3.64
N LYS A 385 -18.00 -23.77 -4.03
CA LYS A 385 -18.15 -23.38 -5.44
C LYS A 385 -16.82 -22.95 -6.07
N LYS A 386 -15.94 -22.29 -5.32
CA LYS A 386 -14.62 -21.90 -5.83
C LYS A 386 -13.72 -23.11 -6.00
N ILE A 387 -13.77 -24.07 -5.08
CA ILE A 387 -13.03 -25.33 -5.24
C ILE A 387 -13.53 -26.12 -6.45
N LYS A 388 -14.85 -26.14 -6.70
CA LYS A 388 -15.40 -26.76 -7.92
C LYS A 388 -14.87 -26.12 -9.19
N ALA A 389 -14.73 -24.78 -9.22
CA ALA A 389 -14.11 -24.07 -10.35
C ALA A 389 -12.62 -24.42 -10.52
N VAL A 390 -11.87 -24.46 -9.41
CA VAL A 390 -10.47 -24.92 -9.38
C VAL A 390 -10.35 -26.36 -9.89
N LYS A 391 -11.22 -27.27 -9.46
CA LYS A 391 -11.26 -28.65 -9.94
C LYS A 391 -11.29 -28.70 -11.47
N THR A 392 -12.22 -27.97 -12.09
CA THR A 392 -12.35 -27.91 -13.55
C THR A 392 -11.12 -27.31 -14.23
N ARG A 393 -10.48 -26.31 -13.59
CA ARG A 393 -9.21 -25.78 -14.09
C ARG A 393 -8.09 -26.82 -14.04
N LEU A 394 -8.00 -27.60 -12.98
CA LEU A 394 -7.01 -28.68 -12.84
C LEU A 394 -7.22 -29.77 -13.91
N GLU A 395 -8.46 -30.17 -14.17
CA GLU A 395 -8.82 -31.13 -15.24
C GLU A 395 -8.26 -30.69 -16.61
N ASN A 396 -8.27 -29.38 -16.88
CA ASN A 396 -7.77 -28.82 -18.14
C ASN A 396 -6.24 -28.71 -18.17
N LEU A 397 -5.62 -28.15 -17.12
CA LEU A 397 -4.18 -27.90 -17.10
C LEU A 397 -3.35 -29.18 -17.00
N TYR A 398 -3.86 -30.18 -16.28
CA TYR A 398 -3.15 -31.43 -15.99
C TYR A 398 -3.87 -32.65 -16.58
N TYR A 399 -4.51 -32.49 -17.74
CA TYR A 399 -5.29 -33.54 -18.39
C TYR A 399 -4.51 -34.85 -18.52
N ASN A 400 -3.26 -34.83 -18.96
CA ASN A 400 -2.48 -36.06 -19.16
C ASN A 400 -2.27 -36.85 -17.86
N ASP A 401 -2.10 -36.15 -16.74
CA ASP A 401 -1.94 -36.76 -15.41
C ASP A 401 -3.27 -37.22 -14.83
N LEU A 402 -4.37 -36.54 -15.18
CA LEU A 402 -5.70 -36.78 -14.64
C LEU A 402 -6.62 -37.63 -15.52
N LYS A 403 -6.26 -37.92 -16.77
CA LYS A 403 -7.12 -38.58 -17.78
C LYS A 403 -7.79 -39.88 -17.31
N GLU A 404 -7.16 -40.61 -16.40
CA GLU A 404 -7.73 -41.84 -15.82
C GLU A 404 -8.93 -41.59 -14.89
N PHE A 405 -9.09 -40.36 -14.40
CA PHE A 405 -10.19 -39.91 -13.54
C PHE A 405 -11.26 -39.11 -14.29
N LEU A 406 -11.08 -38.85 -15.59
CA LEU A 406 -11.98 -38.01 -16.37
C LEU A 406 -13.00 -38.87 -17.11
N ASP A 407 -14.24 -38.39 -17.16
CA ASP A 407 -15.34 -39.05 -17.88
C ASP A 407 -15.34 -38.75 -19.40
N TYR A 408 -14.25 -38.19 -19.94
CA TYR A 408 -14.13 -37.85 -21.36
C TYR A 408 -12.72 -38.10 -21.91
N GLU A 409 -12.66 -38.39 -23.21
CA GLU A 409 -11.41 -38.59 -23.97
C GLU A 409 -11.29 -37.53 -25.09
N LEU A 410 -10.06 -37.11 -25.38
CA LEU A 410 -9.74 -36.24 -26.52
C LEU A 410 -9.70 -37.06 -27.82
N PHE A 411 -10.51 -36.69 -28.80
CA PHE A 411 -10.47 -37.36 -30.10
C PHE A 411 -9.44 -36.72 -31.04
N CYS A 412 -8.71 -37.54 -31.78
CA CYS A 412 -7.80 -37.08 -32.84
C CYS A 412 -8.50 -36.92 -34.20
N ASN A 413 -9.82 -37.15 -34.27
CA ASN A 413 -10.59 -37.10 -35.50
C ASN A 413 -11.91 -36.35 -35.33
N ILE A 414 -12.25 -35.48 -36.28
CA ILE A 414 -13.42 -34.60 -36.23
C ILE A 414 -14.74 -35.39 -36.34
N GLU A 415 -14.80 -36.47 -37.12
CA GLU A 415 -16.01 -37.30 -37.20
C GLU A 415 -16.40 -37.89 -35.85
N LYS A 416 -15.42 -38.29 -35.02
CA LYS A 416 -15.68 -38.81 -33.68
C LYS A 416 -16.27 -37.73 -32.76
N TYR A 417 -15.83 -36.49 -32.90
CA TYR A 417 -16.43 -35.37 -32.20
C TYR A 417 -17.88 -35.17 -32.62
N GLU A 418 -18.16 -35.11 -33.93
CA GLU A 418 -19.50 -34.95 -34.49
C GLU A 418 -20.47 -36.05 -34.02
N GLU A 419 -20.02 -37.31 -34.00
CA GLU A 419 -20.80 -38.44 -33.45
C GLU A 419 -21.09 -38.28 -31.96
N SER A 420 -20.11 -37.82 -31.17
CA SER A 420 -20.22 -37.70 -29.71
C SER A 420 -21.09 -36.52 -29.25
N ILE A 421 -21.13 -35.43 -30.03
CA ILE A 421 -21.77 -34.17 -29.63
C ILE A 421 -23.28 -34.31 -29.49
N ASN A 422 -23.91 -35.18 -30.27
CA ASN A 422 -25.35 -35.46 -30.14
C ASN A 422 -25.74 -36.03 -28.76
N LYS A 423 -24.79 -36.61 -28.02
CA LYS A 423 -24.98 -37.05 -26.63
C LYS A 423 -24.61 -35.97 -25.61
N LYS A 424 -23.74 -35.03 -25.96
CA LYS A 424 -23.21 -33.98 -25.07
C LYS A 424 -24.08 -32.71 -25.05
N LEU A 425 -24.66 -32.31 -26.18
CA LEU A 425 -25.54 -31.14 -26.27
C LEU A 425 -27.01 -31.54 -26.09
N ASN A 426 -27.67 -31.00 -25.06
CA ASN A 426 -29.11 -31.11 -24.89
C ASN A 426 -29.84 -29.86 -25.41
N LYS A 427 -31.16 -29.93 -25.57
CA LYS A 427 -31.99 -28.81 -26.07
C LYS A 427 -31.84 -27.52 -25.26
N LYS A 428 -31.62 -27.61 -23.95
CA LYS A 428 -31.46 -26.44 -23.08
C LYS A 428 -30.10 -25.75 -23.31
N ASP A 429 -29.07 -26.53 -23.58
CA ASP A 429 -27.74 -26.02 -23.90
C ASP A 429 -27.69 -25.42 -25.30
N GLU A 430 -28.33 -26.06 -26.29
CA GLU A 430 -28.48 -25.49 -27.64
C GLU A 430 -29.20 -24.14 -27.63
N ALA A 431 -30.20 -23.95 -26.74
CA ALA A 431 -30.89 -22.68 -26.60
C ALA A 431 -29.98 -21.53 -26.11
N LYS A 432 -28.93 -21.83 -25.32
CA LYS A 432 -27.98 -20.80 -24.85
C LYS A 432 -27.10 -20.26 -25.96
N VAL A 433 -26.84 -21.08 -26.99
CA VAL A 433 -25.98 -20.78 -28.14
C VAL A 433 -26.78 -20.77 -29.46
N SER A 434 -28.07 -20.45 -29.38
CA SER A 434 -28.97 -20.45 -30.55
C SER A 434 -28.59 -19.42 -31.62
N TYR A 435 -27.81 -18.41 -31.25
CA TYR A 435 -27.30 -17.38 -32.15
C TYR A 435 -26.13 -17.87 -33.04
N ILE A 436 -25.66 -19.10 -32.85
CA ILE A 436 -24.64 -19.74 -33.68
C ILE A 436 -25.35 -20.50 -34.80
N GLU A 437 -25.44 -19.90 -35.98
CA GLU A 437 -26.04 -20.49 -37.19
C GLU A 437 -25.16 -20.18 -38.41
N ASN A 438 -25.34 -20.93 -39.50
CA ASN A 438 -24.65 -20.72 -40.79
C ASN A 438 -23.13 -20.52 -40.63
N CYS A 439 -22.48 -21.44 -39.91
CA CYS A 439 -21.11 -21.24 -39.46
C CYS A 439 -20.09 -21.14 -40.60
N ASN A 440 -20.31 -21.87 -41.71
CA ASN A 440 -19.39 -21.93 -42.85
C ASN A 440 -17.93 -22.25 -42.44
N VAL A 441 -17.74 -22.97 -41.33
CA VAL A 441 -16.42 -23.36 -40.82
C VAL A 441 -16.05 -24.68 -41.44
N LEU A 442 -14.85 -24.76 -42.03
CA LEU A 442 -14.38 -25.94 -42.73
C LEU A 442 -13.58 -26.85 -41.78
N VAL A 443 -13.58 -28.15 -42.08
CA VAL A 443 -12.59 -29.07 -41.50
C VAL A 443 -11.19 -28.74 -42.04
N LYS A 444 -10.14 -29.20 -41.34
CA LYS A 444 -8.74 -28.80 -41.60
C LYS A 444 -8.26 -28.94 -43.05
N ASP A 445 -8.71 -29.97 -43.76
CA ASP A 445 -8.34 -30.24 -45.16
C ASP A 445 -9.20 -29.49 -46.18
N LYS A 446 -10.13 -28.64 -45.71
CA LYS A 446 -11.08 -27.85 -46.51
C LYS A 446 -12.03 -28.69 -47.38
N SER A 447 -12.20 -29.98 -47.08
CA SER A 447 -13.05 -30.89 -47.87
C SER A 447 -14.55 -30.64 -47.70
N ARG A 448 -14.99 -30.18 -46.53
CA ARG A 448 -16.40 -29.94 -46.18
C ARG A 448 -16.54 -28.97 -45.01
N GLU A 449 -17.76 -28.53 -44.77
CA GLU A 449 -18.14 -27.84 -43.53
C GLU A 449 -18.24 -28.83 -42.34
N VAL A 450 -17.89 -28.34 -41.15
CA VAL A 450 -18.07 -29.06 -39.89
C VAL A 450 -19.53 -28.93 -39.41
N ASP A 451 -20.06 -29.94 -38.74
CA ASP A 451 -21.38 -29.85 -38.11
C ASP A 451 -21.47 -28.61 -37.19
N THR A 452 -22.51 -27.80 -37.39
CA THR A 452 -22.78 -26.58 -36.60
C THR A 452 -22.85 -26.87 -35.09
N LYS A 453 -23.25 -28.10 -34.70
CA LYS A 453 -23.25 -28.52 -33.29
C LYS A 453 -21.86 -28.54 -32.67
N VAL A 454 -20.80 -28.79 -33.45
CA VAL A 454 -19.40 -28.69 -32.97
C VAL A 454 -19.09 -27.25 -32.57
N ILE A 455 -19.44 -26.28 -33.42
CA ILE A 455 -19.23 -24.86 -33.14
C ILE A 455 -20.08 -24.43 -31.93
N LYS A 456 -21.35 -24.85 -31.85
CA LYS A 456 -22.20 -24.61 -30.68
C LYS A 456 -21.59 -25.15 -29.39
N TYR A 457 -20.99 -26.33 -29.42
CA TYR A 457 -20.31 -26.93 -28.27
C TYR A 457 -19.10 -26.10 -27.81
N ILE A 458 -18.26 -25.65 -28.75
CA ILE A 458 -17.12 -24.75 -28.48
C ILE A 458 -17.58 -23.49 -27.73
N TYR A 459 -18.59 -22.81 -28.26
CA TYR A 459 -19.11 -21.58 -27.66
C TYR A 459 -19.78 -21.83 -26.31
N LEU A 460 -20.49 -22.95 -26.17
CA LEU A 460 -21.10 -23.34 -24.89
C LEU A 460 -20.04 -23.55 -23.81
N LYS A 461 -18.93 -24.23 -24.12
CA LYS A 461 -17.87 -24.48 -23.12
C LYS A 461 -17.21 -23.20 -22.62
N TYR A 462 -16.97 -22.24 -23.51
CA TYR A 462 -16.50 -20.92 -23.08
C TYR A 462 -17.57 -20.09 -22.35
N LEU A 463 -18.86 -20.28 -22.67
CA LEU A 463 -19.96 -19.66 -21.91
C LEU A 463 -20.04 -20.22 -20.48
N GLU A 464 -19.75 -21.52 -20.29
CA GLU A 464 -19.75 -22.20 -18.98
C GLU A 464 -18.62 -21.73 -18.06
N LEU A 465 -17.47 -21.33 -18.61
CA LEU A 465 -16.33 -20.77 -17.86
C LEU A 465 -16.62 -19.43 -17.17
N LYS A 466 -17.68 -18.72 -17.58
CA LYS A 466 -18.05 -17.39 -17.09
C LYS A 466 -16.91 -16.37 -17.19
N ARG A 467 -16.08 -16.25 -16.14
CA ARG A 467 -14.99 -15.27 -16.00
C ARG A 467 -13.62 -15.89 -15.70
N ASP A 468 -13.52 -17.21 -15.67
CA ASP A 468 -12.22 -17.89 -15.56
C ASP A 468 -11.75 -18.23 -16.99
N ILE A 469 -11.21 -17.24 -17.71
CA ILE A 469 -10.82 -17.40 -19.12
C ILE A 469 -9.46 -18.09 -19.22
N TYR A 470 -9.42 -19.23 -19.89
CA TYR A 470 -8.19 -19.95 -20.28
C TYR A 470 -8.46 -20.87 -21.48
N HIS A 471 -7.40 -21.34 -22.14
CA HIS A 471 -7.51 -22.37 -23.17
C HIS A 471 -8.02 -23.69 -22.58
N LEU A 472 -9.06 -24.25 -23.19
CA LEU A 472 -9.62 -25.54 -22.81
C LEU A 472 -8.99 -26.62 -23.68
N ILE A 473 -8.31 -27.60 -23.07
CA ILE A 473 -7.57 -28.62 -23.82
C ILE A 473 -8.47 -29.44 -24.76
N GLU A 474 -9.73 -29.69 -24.35
CA GLU A 474 -10.73 -30.33 -25.21
C GLU A 474 -11.03 -29.46 -26.44
N ILE A 475 -11.21 -28.17 -26.24
CA ILE A 475 -11.56 -27.25 -27.33
C ILE A 475 -10.36 -26.99 -28.25
N ASP A 476 -9.16 -26.83 -27.71
CA ASP A 476 -7.92 -26.75 -28.49
C ASP A 476 -7.79 -27.97 -29.41
N SER A 477 -8.08 -29.18 -28.90
CA SER A 477 -8.03 -30.40 -29.71
C SER A 477 -9.04 -30.41 -30.86
N ILE A 478 -10.23 -29.81 -30.67
CA ILE A 478 -11.26 -29.68 -31.70
C ILE A 478 -10.83 -28.64 -32.74
N ILE A 479 -10.43 -27.44 -32.31
CA ILE A 479 -10.07 -26.33 -33.20
C ILE A 479 -8.85 -26.69 -34.06
N ASN A 480 -7.91 -27.48 -33.55
CA ASN A 480 -6.77 -28.00 -34.31
C ASN A 480 -7.15 -28.95 -35.47
N LEU A 481 -8.39 -29.42 -35.51
CA LEU A 481 -8.99 -30.24 -36.57
C LEU A 481 -9.88 -29.42 -37.53
N LEU A 482 -10.02 -28.11 -37.29
CA LEU A 482 -10.73 -27.18 -38.16
C LEU A 482 -9.73 -26.39 -39.02
N ASP A 483 -10.22 -25.83 -40.13
CA ASP A 483 -9.47 -24.83 -40.88
C ASP A 483 -9.46 -23.50 -40.11
N ARG A 484 -8.25 -23.01 -39.81
CA ARG A 484 -8.05 -21.85 -38.94
C ARG A 484 -8.65 -20.57 -39.52
N GLU A 485 -8.51 -20.37 -40.83
CA GLU A 485 -8.96 -19.15 -41.50
C GLU A 485 -10.48 -19.04 -41.44
N SER A 486 -11.21 -20.07 -41.89
CA SER A 486 -12.67 -20.10 -41.83
C SER A 486 -13.21 -19.98 -40.40
N PHE A 487 -12.58 -20.64 -39.42
CA PHE A 487 -12.96 -20.52 -38.01
C PHE A 487 -12.80 -19.09 -37.46
N LEU A 488 -11.67 -18.43 -37.73
CA LEU A 488 -11.44 -17.07 -37.26
C LEU A 488 -12.32 -16.03 -37.98
N THR A 489 -12.58 -16.20 -39.27
CA THR A 489 -13.55 -15.38 -40.00
C THR A 489 -14.94 -15.50 -39.37
N PHE A 490 -15.38 -16.72 -39.06
CA PHE A 490 -16.64 -16.93 -38.36
C PHE A 490 -16.64 -16.27 -36.97
N ALA A 491 -15.60 -16.48 -36.16
CA ALA A 491 -15.48 -15.92 -34.82
C ALA A 491 -15.50 -14.38 -34.82
N LYS A 492 -14.85 -13.75 -35.80
CA LYS A 492 -14.87 -12.30 -36.04
C LYS A 492 -16.28 -11.81 -36.36
N ASN A 493 -16.95 -12.45 -37.32
CA ASN A 493 -18.27 -12.03 -37.78
C ASN A 493 -19.31 -12.15 -36.65
N ILE A 494 -19.33 -13.28 -35.94
CA ILE A 494 -20.28 -13.48 -34.85
C ILE A 494 -20.03 -12.52 -33.68
N TYR A 495 -18.77 -12.15 -33.41
CA TYR A 495 -18.48 -11.08 -32.46
C TYR A 495 -19.02 -9.73 -32.92
N LYS A 496 -18.83 -9.35 -34.19
CA LYS A 496 -19.36 -8.09 -34.74
C LYS A 496 -20.88 -8.02 -34.75
N GLU A 497 -21.55 -9.14 -34.95
CA GLU A 497 -23.01 -9.23 -34.96
C GLU A 497 -23.61 -9.19 -33.55
N THR A 498 -23.01 -9.94 -32.61
CA THR A 498 -23.63 -10.17 -31.29
C THR A 498 -23.04 -9.34 -30.16
N TYR A 499 -21.77 -8.96 -30.28
CA TYR A 499 -20.97 -8.32 -29.24
C TYR A 499 -20.99 -8.99 -27.86
N LYS A 500 -21.20 -10.31 -27.80
CA LYS A 500 -21.23 -11.06 -26.55
C LYS A 500 -19.82 -11.29 -25.99
N GLU A 501 -19.67 -11.34 -24.67
CA GLU A 501 -18.39 -11.62 -24.00
C GLU A 501 -17.78 -12.96 -24.48
N THR A 502 -18.59 -14.02 -24.60
CA THR A 502 -18.10 -15.34 -25.07
C THR A 502 -17.55 -15.31 -26.49
N THR A 503 -18.16 -14.54 -27.40
CA THR A 503 -17.68 -14.44 -28.79
C THR A 503 -16.39 -13.63 -28.86
N ALA A 504 -16.28 -12.58 -28.05
CA ALA A 504 -15.05 -11.83 -27.81
C ALA A 504 -13.91 -12.72 -27.30
N ILE A 505 -14.16 -13.54 -26.27
CA ILE A 505 -13.18 -14.46 -25.68
C ILE A 505 -12.63 -15.42 -26.73
N ILE A 506 -13.49 -16.10 -27.48
CA ILE A 506 -13.05 -17.07 -28.48
C ILE A 506 -12.27 -16.39 -29.59
N TYR A 507 -12.77 -15.27 -30.11
CA TYR A 507 -12.08 -14.55 -31.18
C TYR A 507 -10.69 -14.05 -30.75
N THR A 508 -10.50 -13.67 -29.49
CA THR A 508 -9.18 -13.23 -28.99
C THR A 508 -8.25 -14.36 -28.59
N LEU A 509 -8.75 -15.43 -27.96
CA LEU A 509 -7.92 -16.58 -27.58
C LEU A 509 -7.30 -17.29 -28.78
N TYR A 510 -8.02 -17.37 -29.90
CA TYR A 510 -7.56 -18.08 -31.09
C TYR A 510 -7.12 -17.15 -32.23
N GLY A 511 -7.48 -15.87 -32.17
CA GLY A 511 -7.13 -14.84 -33.14
C GLY A 511 -5.73 -14.26 -32.93
N ASP A 512 -5.46 -13.15 -33.61
CA ASP A 512 -4.17 -12.43 -33.55
C ASP A 512 -4.36 -11.00 -33.00
N ASP A 513 -3.36 -10.14 -33.20
CA ASP A 513 -3.40 -8.73 -32.81
C ASP A 513 -4.57 -7.96 -33.43
N GLU A 514 -5.13 -8.39 -34.57
CA GLU A 514 -6.32 -7.77 -35.15
C GLU A 514 -7.52 -7.97 -34.24
N ALA A 515 -7.71 -9.20 -33.72
CA ALA A 515 -8.77 -9.50 -32.77
C ALA A 515 -8.64 -8.63 -31.51
N LEU A 516 -7.44 -8.54 -30.94
CA LEU A 516 -7.17 -7.69 -29.77
C LEU A 516 -7.49 -6.22 -30.03
N ARG A 517 -7.11 -5.68 -31.20
CA ARG A 517 -7.43 -4.30 -31.62
C ARG A 517 -8.93 -4.07 -31.71
N GLU A 518 -9.67 -4.98 -32.33
CA GLU A 518 -11.11 -4.85 -32.51
C GLU A 518 -11.86 -4.90 -31.17
N ILE A 519 -11.44 -5.76 -30.24
CA ILE A 519 -12.05 -5.83 -28.92
C ILE A 519 -11.66 -4.61 -28.08
N TYR A 520 -10.39 -4.21 -28.07
CA TYR A 520 -9.94 -3.04 -27.31
C TYR A 520 -10.62 -1.74 -27.76
N LYS A 521 -10.95 -1.59 -29.05
CA LYS A 521 -11.70 -0.43 -29.56
C LYS A 521 -13.02 -0.23 -28.81
N LYS A 522 -13.70 -1.32 -28.44
CA LYS A 522 -14.97 -1.32 -27.72
C LYS A 522 -14.79 -1.34 -26.21
N GLU A 523 -14.01 -2.29 -25.71
CA GLU A 523 -13.88 -2.58 -24.28
C GLU A 523 -12.93 -1.63 -23.54
N LYS A 524 -11.94 -1.05 -24.24
CA LYS A 524 -10.90 -0.19 -23.67
C LYS A 524 -10.22 -0.87 -22.47
N ASP A 525 -9.98 -0.14 -21.39
CA ASP A 525 -9.34 -0.60 -20.16
C ASP A 525 -10.33 -1.32 -19.21
N SER A 526 -11.35 -2.00 -19.72
CA SER A 526 -12.33 -2.71 -18.88
C SER A 526 -11.70 -3.89 -18.12
N LYS A 527 -12.30 -4.26 -16.99
CA LYS A 527 -11.91 -5.47 -16.24
C LYS A 527 -12.03 -6.73 -17.10
N PHE A 528 -13.00 -6.76 -18.01
CA PHE A 528 -13.20 -7.85 -18.96
C PHE A 528 -12.04 -7.94 -19.97
N PHE A 529 -11.58 -6.80 -20.52
CA PHE A 529 -10.44 -6.80 -21.44
C PHE A 529 -9.14 -7.23 -20.76
N LEU A 530 -8.89 -6.81 -19.52
CA LEU A 530 -7.74 -7.31 -18.76
C LEU A 530 -7.82 -8.82 -18.51
N MET A 531 -9.01 -9.36 -18.32
CA MET A 531 -9.23 -10.81 -18.19
C MET A 531 -8.83 -11.56 -19.46
N ILE A 532 -9.16 -11.00 -20.64
CA ILE A 532 -8.70 -11.53 -21.94
C ILE A 532 -7.18 -11.49 -22.00
N LEU A 533 -6.55 -10.34 -21.71
CA LEU A 533 -5.08 -10.23 -21.76
C LEU A 533 -4.39 -11.21 -20.80
N SER A 534 -4.95 -11.44 -19.60
CA SER A 534 -4.42 -12.40 -18.64
C SER A 534 -4.57 -13.86 -19.06
N SER A 535 -5.43 -14.15 -20.05
CA SER A 535 -5.66 -15.51 -20.53
C SER A 535 -4.75 -15.92 -21.69
N ILE A 536 -4.07 -14.96 -22.32
CA ILE A 536 -3.07 -15.22 -23.35
C ILE A 536 -1.85 -15.84 -22.69
N LYS A 537 -1.35 -16.96 -23.23
CA LYS A 537 -0.12 -17.58 -22.74
C LYS A 537 1.03 -16.57 -22.82
N ILE A 538 1.75 -16.39 -21.72
CA ILE A 538 2.84 -15.39 -21.65
C ILE A 538 3.93 -15.65 -22.70
N THR A 539 4.18 -16.91 -23.04
CA THR A 539 5.12 -17.31 -24.11
C THR A 539 4.68 -16.85 -25.51
N GLU A 540 3.37 -16.68 -25.72
CA GLU A 540 2.74 -16.31 -26.99
C GLU A 540 2.27 -14.83 -26.99
N ILE A 541 2.46 -14.10 -25.89
CA ILE A 541 2.00 -12.71 -25.79
C ILE A 541 2.77 -11.80 -26.74
N THR A 542 2.03 -11.04 -27.54
CA THR A 542 2.59 -10.16 -28.57
C THR A 542 3.06 -8.84 -27.99
N ASP A 543 3.98 -8.17 -28.68
CA ASP A 543 4.46 -6.82 -28.35
C ASP A 543 3.30 -5.80 -28.29
N TYR A 544 2.28 -5.99 -29.13
CA TYR A 544 1.08 -5.17 -29.10
C TYR A 544 0.27 -5.35 -27.81
N ALA A 545 0.07 -6.59 -27.35
CA ALA A 545 -0.62 -6.88 -26.11
C ALA A 545 0.15 -6.32 -24.89
N ILE A 546 1.48 -6.43 -24.88
CA ILE A 546 2.33 -5.84 -23.83
C ILE A 546 2.20 -4.31 -23.82
N LYS A 547 2.21 -3.67 -25.01
CA LYS A 547 2.00 -2.23 -25.14
C LYS A 547 0.64 -1.80 -24.60
N LEU A 548 -0.43 -2.56 -24.89
CA LEU A 548 -1.76 -2.32 -24.32
C LEU A 548 -1.77 -2.45 -22.79
N LEU A 549 -1.07 -3.44 -22.23
CA LEU A 549 -0.96 -3.59 -20.78
C LEU A 549 -0.25 -2.39 -20.13
N TYR A 550 0.80 -1.87 -20.75
CA TYR A 550 1.46 -0.65 -20.29
C TYR A 550 0.56 0.57 -20.40
N ASP A 551 -0.18 0.72 -21.50
CA ASP A 551 -1.16 1.79 -21.66
C ASP A 551 -2.24 1.71 -20.57
N ILE A 552 -2.76 0.51 -20.27
CA ILE A 552 -3.76 0.31 -19.21
C ILE A 552 -3.14 0.60 -17.83
N TYR A 553 -1.97 0.05 -17.52
CA TYR A 553 -1.25 0.29 -16.27
C TYR A 553 -1.01 1.78 -16.01
N SER A 554 -0.61 2.52 -17.05
CA SER A 554 -0.24 3.92 -16.91
C SER A 554 -1.45 4.88 -16.95
N LYS A 555 -2.52 4.54 -17.68
CA LYS A 555 -3.62 5.49 -18.01
C LYS A 555 -4.96 5.13 -17.37
N ALA A 556 -5.18 3.88 -16.94
CA ALA A 556 -6.48 3.49 -16.42
C ALA A 556 -6.86 4.32 -15.19
N LYS A 557 -8.08 4.87 -15.19
CA LYS A 557 -8.58 5.73 -14.10
C LYS A 557 -8.74 4.96 -12.79
N LYS A 558 -9.09 3.67 -12.88
CA LYS A 558 -9.35 2.81 -11.71
C LYS A 558 -8.06 2.18 -11.20
N HIS A 559 -7.77 2.34 -9.92
CA HIS A 559 -6.55 1.81 -9.29
C HIS A 559 -6.45 0.28 -9.41
N GLU A 560 -7.53 -0.46 -9.17
CA GLU A 560 -7.57 -1.92 -9.29
C GLU A 560 -7.16 -2.44 -10.68
N ILE A 561 -7.54 -1.71 -11.73
CA ILE A 561 -7.22 -2.04 -13.13
C ILE A 561 -5.72 -1.83 -13.39
N ARG A 562 -5.15 -0.72 -12.88
CA ARG A 562 -3.71 -0.47 -12.96
C ARG A 562 -2.90 -1.55 -12.24
N ILE A 563 -3.31 -1.94 -11.03
CA ILE A 563 -2.64 -2.98 -10.25
C ILE A 563 -2.73 -4.35 -10.95
N SER A 564 -3.88 -4.67 -11.53
CA SER A 564 -4.06 -5.92 -12.28
C SER A 564 -3.15 -5.97 -13.52
N ALA A 565 -3.07 -4.88 -14.27
CA ALA A 565 -2.15 -4.78 -15.41
C ALA A 565 -0.68 -4.87 -14.98
N LEU A 566 -0.31 -4.21 -13.87
CA LEU A 566 1.04 -4.28 -13.30
C LEU A 566 1.42 -5.71 -12.88
N HIS A 567 0.48 -6.48 -12.33
CA HIS A 567 0.73 -7.88 -11.96
C HIS A 567 1.12 -8.70 -13.20
N LEU A 568 0.34 -8.59 -14.27
CA LEU A 568 0.61 -9.32 -15.51
C LEU A 568 1.93 -8.87 -16.15
N LEU A 569 2.24 -7.57 -16.13
CA LEU A 569 3.56 -7.05 -16.56
C LEU A 569 4.73 -7.62 -15.75
N LYS A 570 4.55 -7.82 -14.44
CA LYS A 570 5.57 -8.48 -13.60
C LYS A 570 5.73 -9.96 -13.94
N GLU A 571 4.67 -10.66 -14.33
CA GLU A 571 4.76 -12.04 -14.80
C GLU A 571 5.49 -12.12 -16.14
N ILE A 572 5.16 -11.23 -17.08
CA ILE A 572 5.85 -11.10 -18.38
C ILE A 572 7.33 -10.75 -18.20
N SER A 573 7.64 -9.84 -17.26
CA SER A 573 9.00 -9.45 -16.88
C SER A 573 9.85 -10.65 -16.47
N LYS A 574 9.30 -11.51 -15.60
CA LYS A 574 9.98 -12.73 -15.15
C LYS A 574 10.22 -13.70 -16.31
N GLU A 575 9.20 -13.96 -17.13
CA GLU A 575 9.28 -14.90 -18.25
C GLU A 575 10.25 -14.45 -19.34
N LYS A 576 10.26 -13.15 -19.67
CA LYS A 576 11.17 -12.60 -20.70
C LYS A 576 12.57 -12.28 -20.17
N HIS A 577 12.85 -12.53 -18.89
CA HIS A 577 14.12 -12.19 -18.23
C HIS A 577 14.53 -10.71 -18.39
N LEU A 578 13.54 -9.80 -18.38
CA LEU A 578 13.74 -8.35 -18.47
C LEU A 578 13.25 -7.69 -17.18
N SER A 579 13.92 -6.64 -16.70
CA SER A 579 13.36 -5.88 -15.57
C SER A 579 12.07 -5.17 -15.97
N LEU A 580 11.23 -4.82 -15.00
CA LEU A 580 10.00 -4.08 -15.28
C LEU A 580 10.31 -2.69 -15.87
N GLU A 581 11.41 -2.08 -15.46
CA GLU A 581 11.93 -0.84 -16.04
C GLU A 581 12.36 -1.04 -17.49
N ASP A 582 13.11 -2.11 -17.80
CA ASP A 582 13.58 -2.42 -19.16
C ASP A 582 12.39 -2.64 -20.11
N LEU A 583 11.36 -3.36 -19.66
CA LEU A 583 10.13 -3.54 -20.42
C LEU A 583 9.39 -2.21 -20.64
N GLU A 584 9.32 -1.34 -19.64
CA GLU A 584 8.64 -0.05 -19.79
C GLU A 584 9.39 0.89 -20.73
N LEU A 585 10.72 0.88 -20.68
CA LEU A 585 11.57 1.60 -21.62
C LEU A 585 11.32 1.09 -23.05
N LYS A 586 11.39 -0.24 -23.25
CA LYS A 586 11.18 -0.89 -24.55
C LYS A 586 9.82 -0.59 -25.16
N PHE A 587 8.75 -0.62 -24.37
CA PHE A 587 7.38 -0.44 -24.85
C PHE A 587 6.84 0.99 -24.71
N THR A 588 7.73 1.97 -24.53
CA THR A 588 7.37 3.39 -24.55
C THR A 588 6.63 3.75 -25.84
N SER A 589 5.49 4.43 -25.73
CA SER A 589 4.71 4.84 -26.90
C SER A 589 5.49 5.78 -27.82
N ASN A 590 5.59 5.44 -29.11
CA ASN A 590 6.14 6.32 -30.14
C ASN A 590 5.11 7.31 -30.73
N PHE A 591 3.85 7.29 -30.27
CA PHE A 591 2.73 8.10 -30.79
C PHE A 591 2.50 8.03 -32.31
N GLY A 592 3.06 7.04 -33.00
CA GLY A 592 3.02 6.93 -34.46
C GLY A 592 4.04 7.80 -35.20
N PHE A 593 5.03 8.36 -34.50
CA PHE A 593 6.21 8.94 -35.14
C PHE A 593 7.12 7.84 -35.69
N ASP A 594 7.72 8.10 -36.85
CA ASP A 594 8.80 7.29 -37.40
C ASP A 594 10.17 7.68 -36.80
N LEU A 595 11.24 7.02 -37.25
CA LEU A 595 12.61 7.27 -36.78
C LEU A 595 13.14 8.68 -37.10
N LYS A 596 12.53 9.40 -38.06
CA LYS A 596 12.87 10.79 -38.36
C LYS A 596 12.11 11.77 -37.47
N GLY A 597 11.29 11.28 -36.54
CA GLY A 597 10.42 12.11 -35.72
C GLY A 597 9.24 12.68 -36.51
N GLU A 598 8.84 12.04 -37.61
CA GLU A 598 7.73 12.48 -38.45
C GLU A 598 6.49 11.59 -38.27
N LYS A 599 5.32 12.21 -38.20
CA LYS A 599 4.04 11.51 -38.24
C LYS A 599 3.14 12.13 -39.31
N ILE A 600 2.88 11.39 -40.38
CA ILE A 600 1.99 11.83 -41.46
C ILE A 600 0.55 11.91 -40.93
N ILE A 601 -0.09 13.07 -41.10
CA ILE A 601 -1.51 13.25 -40.81
C ILE A 601 -2.32 12.99 -42.08
N ASN A 602 -1.91 13.62 -43.18
CA ASN A 602 -2.45 13.47 -44.54
C ASN A 602 -1.41 13.96 -45.58
N ASP A 603 -1.80 14.03 -46.85
CA ASP A 603 -0.92 14.43 -47.96
C ASP A 603 -0.34 15.85 -47.82
N ASP A 604 -0.98 16.71 -47.01
CA ASP A 604 -0.65 18.13 -46.88
C ASP A 604 0.11 18.45 -45.59
N TYR A 605 -0.05 17.63 -44.55
CA TYR A 605 0.44 17.92 -43.21
C TYR A 605 1.07 16.72 -42.51
N LYS A 606 2.15 17.00 -41.78
CA LYS A 606 2.78 16.07 -40.84
C LYS A 606 3.04 16.72 -39.50
N LEU A 607 3.19 15.92 -38.44
CA LEU A 607 3.77 16.36 -37.18
C LEU A 607 5.28 16.14 -37.20
N ILE A 608 6.01 17.08 -36.64
CA ILE A 608 7.45 16.99 -36.40
C ILE A 608 7.69 17.01 -34.90
N LEU A 609 8.44 16.03 -34.40
CA LEU A 609 9.00 15.98 -33.06
C LEU A 609 10.37 16.68 -33.06
N ASN A 610 10.43 17.91 -32.54
CA ASN A 610 11.69 18.68 -32.51
C ASN A 610 12.63 18.18 -31.40
N SER A 611 13.90 18.58 -31.42
CA SER A 611 14.93 18.19 -30.45
C SER A 611 14.50 18.36 -28.99
N ASP A 612 13.85 19.47 -28.63
CA ASP A 612 13.32 19.79 -27.29
C ASP A 612 12.06 18.98 -26.87
N TYR A 613 11.65 18.01 -27.67
CA TYR A 613 10.43 17.19 -27.51
C TYR A 613 9.11 17.94 -27.73
N SER A 614 9.16 19.20 -28.17
CA SER A 614 7.97 19.88 -28.65
C SER A 614 7.50 19.26 -29.96
N VAL A 615 6.18 19.29 -30.17
CA VAL A 615 5.56 18.78 -31.41
C VAL A 615 4.92 19.94 -32.16
N ASN A 616 5.29 20.09 -33.43
CA ASN A 616 4.74 21.10 -34.32
C ASN A 616 4.07 20.48 -35.54
N VAL A 617 3.12 21.21 -36.12
CA VAL A 617 2.50 20.85 -37.39
C VAL A 617 3.34 21.46 -38.50
N PHE A 618 3.67 20.67 -39.51
CA PHE A 618 4.44 21.08 -40.68
C PHE A 618 3.58 20.95 -41.93
N ASP A 619 3.56 22.01 -42.73
CA ASP A 619 2.90 22.09 -44.02
C ASP A 619 3.88 21.60 -45.09
N ILE A 620 3.57 20.42 -45.66
CA ILE A 620 4.43 19.71 -46.60
C ILE A 620 4.54 20.50 -47.91
N LYS A 621 3.42 21.04 -48.40
CA LYS A 621 3.35 21.76 -49.67
C LYS A 621 4.15 23.06 -49.65
N ASN A 622 4.04 23.81 -48.56
CA ASN A 622 4.69 25.12 -48.42
C ASN A 622 6.04 25.06 -47.70
N ASN A 623 6.52 23.86 -47.35
CA ASN A 623 7.79 23.61 -46.65
C ASN A 623 7.98 24.51 -45.40
N LYS A 624 6.94 24.63 -44.56
CA LYS A 624 6.94 25.56 -43.42
C LYS A 624 6.31 24.98 -42.16
N LEU A 625 6.85 25.39 -41.01
CA LEU A 625 6.32 25.06 -39.69
C LEU A 625 5.17 26.00 -39.31
N LEU A 626 4.07 25.43 -38.82
CA LEU A 626 2.86 26.19 -38.49
C LEU A 626 2.80 26.58 -37.01
N LYS A 627 2.41 27.83 -36.76
CA LYS A 627 2.21 28.36 -35.39
C LYS A 627 0.90 27.90 -34.76
N ALA A 628 -0.09 27.52 -35.56
CA ALA A 628 -1.39 27.04 -35.11
C ALA A 628 -1.84 25.83 -35.94
N VAL A 629 -2.67 24.98 -35.33
CA VAL A 629 -3.27 23.82 -36.02
C VAL A 629 -4.23 24.33 -37.11
N PRO A 630 -4.19 23.77 -38.34
CA PRO A 630 -5.10 24.16 -39.42
C PRO A 630 -6.59 24.06 -39.01
N LYS A 631 -7.40 25.00 -39.51
CA LYS A 631 -8.82 25.11 -39.11
C LYS A 631 -9.67 23.94 -39.63
N ASP A 632 -9.30 23.42 -40.78
CA ASP A 632 -9.91 22.33 -41.55
C ASP A 632 -9.67 20.93 -40.95
N PHE A 633 -8.82 20.79 -39.94
CA PHE A 633 -8.67 19.51 -39.24
C PHE A 633 -9.95 19.10 -38.50
N THR A 634 -10.27 17.80 -38.55
CA THR A 634 -11.38 17.22 -37.79
C THR A 634 -11.13 17.34 -36.28
N GLU A 635 -12.19 17.34 -35.48
CA GLU A 635 -12.06 17.45 -34.02
C GLU A 635 -11.26 16.30 -33.42
N ALA A 636 -11.38 15.10 -33.99
CA ALA A 636 -10.60 13.94 -33.59
C ALA A 636 -9.08 14.17 -33.76
N ILE A 637 -8.66 14.73 -34.90
CA ILE A 637 -7.25 15.04 -35.17
C ILE A 637 -6.75 16.16 -34.25
N LYS A 638 -7.57 17.20 -34.01
CA LYS A 638 -7.21 18.30 -33.10
C LYS A 638 -6.98 17.80 -31.68
N GLU A 639 -7.88 16.96 -31.17
CA GLU A 639 -7.74 16.36 -29.83
C GLU A 639 -6.56 15.38 -29.76
N GLU A 640 -6.28 14.61 -30.81
CA GLU A 640 -5.09 13.75 -30.87
C GLU A 640 -3.78 14.58 -30.80
N ILE A 641 -3.67 15.66 -31.57
CA ILE A 641 -2.48 16.53 -31.56
C ILE A 641 -2.30 17.17 -30.17
N LYS A 642 -3.39 17.65 -29.58
CA LYS A 642 -3.39 18.23 -28.23
C LYS A 642 -2.99 17.21 -27.17
N TYR A 643 -3.46 15.97 -27.30
CA TYR A 643 -3.07 14.86 -26.45
C TYR A 643 -1.56 14.57 -26.58
N ILE A 644 -1.05 14.38 -27.80
CA ILE A 644 0.37 14.11 -28.06
C ILE A 644 1.26 15.22 -27.45
N LYS A 645 0.93 16.49 -27.70
CA LYS A 645 1.69 17.64 -27.17
C LYS A 645 1.72 17.69 -25.64
N LYS A 646 0.66 17.22 -24.98
CA LYS A 646 0.56 17.20 -23.52
C LYS A 646 1.32 16.02 -22.91
N GLU A 647 1.25 14.84 -23.52
CA GLU A 647 1.72 13.60 -22.91
C GLU A 647 3.22 13.39 -23.07
N ILE A 648 3.82 13.83 -24.18
CA ILE A 648 5.26 13.65 -24.42
C ILE A 648 6.08 14.25 -23.27
N PRO A 649 5.88 15.52 -22.84
CA PRO A 649 6.64 16.08 -21.71
C PRO A 649 6.55 15.24 -20.42
N ASP A 650 5.35 14.76 -20.08
CA ASP A 650 5.13 13.94 -18.88
C ASP A 650 5.83 12.57 -18.97
N ILE A 651 5.83 11.96 -20.16
CA ILE A 651 6.53 10.69 -20.42
C ILE A 651 8.05 10.90 -20.33
N ILE A 652 8.59 11.92 -21.00
CA ILE A 652 10.03 12.22 -20.96
C ILE A 652 10.48 12.47 -19.52
N LYS A 653 9.72 13.24 -18.72
CA LYS A 653 10.02 13.45 -17.30
C LYS A 653 10.12 12.13 -16.52
N LYS A 654 9.19 11.19 -16.74
CA LYS A 654 9.20 9.87 -16.09
C LYS A 654 10.37 9.00 -16.55
N LEU A 655 10.70 9.03 -17.84
CA LEU A 655 11.81 8.26 -18.40
C LEU A 655 13.17 8.80 -17.94
N SER A 656 13.35 10.13 -17.92
CA SER A 656 14.52 10.80 -17.35
C SER A 656 14.77 10.36 -15.89
N LEU A 657 13.71 10.27 -15.08
CA LEU A 657 13.82 9.81 -13.69
C LEU A 657 14.39 8.38 -13.58
N LYS A 658 13.99 7.49 -14.50
CA LYS A 658 14.48 6.11 -14.55
C LYS A 658 15.93 6.03 -15.00
N LEU A 659 16.32 6.90 -15.93
CA LEU A 659 17.71 6.99 -16.36
C LEU A 659 18.60 7.58 -15.28
N TYR A 660 18.12 8.49 -14.41
CA TYR A 660 18.86 8.86 -13.20
C TYR A 660 19.11 7.67 -12.29
N LYS A 661 18.13 6.78 -12.10
CA LYS A 661 18.36 5.52 -11.37
C LYS A 661 19.39 4.64 -12.10
N SER A 662 19.33 4.55 -13.42
CA SER A 662 20.34 3.83 -14.21
C SER A 662 21.72 4.51 -14.22
N LEU A 663 21.81 5.79 -13.83
CA LEU A 663 23.07 6.49 -13.65
C LEU A 663 23.67 6.21 -12.27
N MET A 664 22.82 5.99 -11.26
CA MET A 664 23.19 5.65 -9.88
C MET A 664 23.86 4.27 -9.74
N TYR A 665 23.53 3.30 -10.60
CA TYR A 665 24.14 1.98 -10.65
C TYR A 665 24.54 1.61 -12.08
N GLU A 666 25.58 0.80 -12.28
CA GLU A 666 26.09 0.47 -13.61
C GLU A 666 25.18 -0.56 -14.33
N LYS A 667 24.01 -0.13 -14.81
CA LYS A 667 23.15 -0.97 -15.66
C LYS A 667 23.80 -1.11 -17.04
N LYS A 668 24.01 -2.36 -17.45
CA LYS A 668 24.50 -2.71 -18.80
C LYS A 668 23.38 -3.37 -19.61
N TYR A 669 23.25 -2.94 -20.86
CA TYR A 669 22.36 -3.50 -21.87
C TYR A 669 23.22 -4.25 -22.88
N ASN A 670 22.77 -5.40 -23.38
CA ASN A 670 23.35 -5.92 -24.62
C ASN A 670 22.98 -4.98 -25.78
N TYR A 671 23.80 -4.93 -26.82
CA TYR A 671 23.61 -4.01 -27.94
C TYR A 671 22.21 -4.12 -28.58
N LYS A 672 21.71 -5.34 -28.76
CA LYS A 672 20.38 -5.56 -29.35
C LYS A 672 19.27 -4.87 -28.55
N LEU A 673 19.24 -5.07 -27.23
CA LEU A 673 18.25 -4.44 -26.35
C LEU A 673 18.46 -2.92 -26.28
N PHE A 674 19.71 -2.46 -26.23
CA PHE A 674 20.01 -1.02 -26.31
C PHE A 674 19.45 -0.40 -27.58
N LYS A 675 19.64 -1.05 -28.73
CA LYS A 675 19.12 -0.59 -30.02
C LYS A 675 17.59 -0.54 -30.04
N GLU A 676 16.93 -1.61 -29.61
CA GLU A 676 15.47 -1.68 -29.54
C GLU A 676 14.87 -0.58 -28.65
N ILE A 677 15.49 -0.32 -27.50
CA ILE A 677 15.01 0.69 -26.54
C ILE A 677 15.36 2.10 -27.03
N PHE A 678 16.64 2.36 -27.26
CA PHE A 678 17.20 3.69 -27.35
C PHE A 678 17.43 4.18 -28.77
N ILE A 679 17.41 3.31 -29.79
CA ILE A 679 17.62 3.73 -31.19
C ILE A 679 16.33 3.64 -31.99
N ASP A 680 15.65 2.49 -31.92
CA ASP A 680 14.49 2.17 -32.76
C ASP A 680 13.19 2.87 -32.31
N ASN A 681 13.21 3.51 -31.13
CA ASN A 681 12.09 4.30 -30.63
C ASN A 681 12.39 5.80 -30.74
N PRO A 682 11.62 6.60 -31.50
CA PRO A 682 11.94 8.01 -31.77
C PRO A 682 11.90 8.93 -30.55
N LEU A 683 11.16 8.59 -29.49
CA LEU A 683 11.23 9.35 -28.24
C LEU A 683 12.52 9.02 -27.47
N MET A 684 12.90 7.74 -27.45
CA MET A 684 14.09 7.27 -26.74
C MET A 684 15.39 7.60 -27.51
N ASN A 685 15.30 7.70 -28.84
CA ASN A 685 16.39 8.03 -29.76
C ASN A 685 17.16 9.27 -29.31
N LYS A 686 16.46 10.27 -28.80
CA LYS A 686 17.10 11.48 -28.30
C LYS A 686 17.95 11.26 -27.04
N PHE A 687 17.56 10.34 -26.16
CA PHE A 687 18.43 9.98 -25.04
C PHE A 687 19.72 9.34 -25.54
N SER A 688 19.67 8.53 -26.59
CA SER A 688 20.87 7.92 -27.16
C SER A 688 21.83 8.93 -27.80
N SER A 689 21.31 10.01 -28.39
CA SER A 689 22.13 11.02 -29.09
C SER A 689 22.60 12.16 -28.20
N SER A 690 21.89 12.48 -27.12
CA SER A 690 22.24 13.56 -26.18
C SER A 690 22.94 13.09 -24.89
N LEU A 691 22.84 11.80 -24.56
CA LEU A 691 23.58 11.22 -23.43
C LEU A 691 24.83 10.50 -23.90
N ILE A 692 25.79 10.41 -22.99
CA ILE A 692 27.05 9.72 -23.20
C ILE A 692 26.95 8.31 -22.64
N TRP A 693 27.42 7.34 -23.40
CA TRP A 693 27.33 5.91 -23.08
C TRP A 693 28.71 5.29 -23.02
N ASN A 694 28.92 4.35 -22.11
CA ASN A 694 30.09 3.49 -22.07
C ASN A 694 29.85 2.29 -22.98
N LEU A 695 30.82 1.99 -23.83
CA LEU A 695 30.87 0.77 -24.62
C LEU A 695 31.80 -0.24 -23.95
N TYR A 696 31.36 -1.49 -23.87
CA TYR A 696 32.11 -2.62 -23.33
C TYR A 696 32.16 -3.76 -24.35
N ASP A 697 33.26 -4.53 -24.32
CA ASP A 697 33.36 -5.77 -25.08
C ASP A 697 32.52 -6.91 -24.47
N LYS A 698 32.53 -8.08 -25.11
CA LYS A 698 31.84 -9.30 -24.64
C LYS A 698 32.35 -9.82 -23.29
N GLU A 699 33.57 -9.44 -22.90
CA GLU A 699 34.22 -9.79 -21.63
C GLU A 699 33.95 -8.71 -20.56
N ASN A 700 33.13 -7.72 -20.89
CA ASN A 700 32.72 -6.61 -20.03
C ASN A 700 33.83 -5.60 -19.72
N ASN A 701 34.89 -5.57 -20.52
CA ASN A 701 35.96 -4.58 -20.42
C ASN A 701 35.52 -3.27 -21.09
N PHE A 702 35.81 -2.14 -20.44
CA PHE A 702 35.52 -0.82 -21.00
C PHE A 702 36.37 -0.57 -22.25
N ILE A 703 35.73 -0.13 -23.34
CA ILE A 703 36.37 0.22 -24.61
C ILE A 703 36.50 1.74 -24.71
N THR A 704 35.37 2.46 -24.73
CA THR A 704 35.32 3.91 -24.93
C THR A 704 33.96 4.47 -24.51
N THR A 705 33.88 5.79 -24.36
CA THR A 705 32.60 6.51 -24.30
C THR A 705 32.11 6.87 -25.70
N PHE A 706 30.81 6.93 -25.92
CA PHE A 706 30.22 7.28 -27.21
C PHE A 706 28.84 7.95 -27.13
N ARG A 707 28.38 8.52 -28.24
CA ARG A 707 26.98 8.93 -28.47
C ARG A 707 26.49 8.46 -29.85
N TYR A 708 25.19 8.41 -30.04
CA TYR A 708 24.56 8.17 -31.34
C TYR A 708 24.42 9.47 -32.16
N ASN A 709 24.69 9.43 -33.47
CA ASN A 709 24.71 10.63 -34.32
C ASN A 709 23.39 10.93 -35.07
N ASN A 710 22.32 10.20 -34.80
CA ASN A 710 21.02 10.33 -35.48
C ASN A 710 21.01 9.97 -37.00
N ASP A 711 22.13 9.50 -37.54
CA ASP A 711 22.28 9.04 -38.93
C ASP A 711 22.60 7.54 -39.06
N GLY A 712 22.62 6.82 -37.93
CA GLY A 712 23.01 5.41 -37.87
C GLY A 712 24.43 5.19 -37.36
N SER A 713 25.28 6.23 -37.29
CA SER A 713 26.65 6.15 -36.81
C SER A 713 26.80 6.48 -35.33
N TYR A 714 27.96 6.16 -34.78
CA TYR A 714 28.34 6.41 -33.38
C TYR A 714 29.69 7.11 -33.35
N SER A 715 29.85 8.13 -32.51
CA SER A 715 31.15 8.82 -32.37
C SER A 715 31.64 8.80 -30.92
N ASN A 716 32.96 8.82 -30.73
CA ASN A 716 33.61 9.02 -29.43
C ASN A 716 33.77 10.53 -29.10
N CYS A 717 34.48 10.84 -28.00
CA CYS A 717 34.69 12.22 -27.54
C CYS A 717 35.59 13.07 -28.46
N ASP A 718 36.34 12.42 -29.36
CA ASP A 718 37.20 13.07 -30.36
C ASP A 718 36.50 13.17 -31.73
N ASP A 719 35.19 12.89 -31.76
CA ASP A 719 34.34 12.87 -32.96
C ASP A 719 34.71 11.79 -34.00
N GLU A 720 35.48 10.77 -33.57
CA GLU A 720 35.84 9.64 -34.41
C GLU A 720 34.72 8.59 -34.41
N GLU A 721 34.37 8.09 -35.60
CA GLU A 721 33.36 7.05 -35.76
C GLU A 721 33.80 5.73 -35.11
N ILE A 722 32.91 5.10 -34.35
CA ILE A 722 33.14 3.83 -33.68
C ILE A 722 32.20 2.74 -34.20
N LYS A 723 32.67 1.49 -34.17
CA LYS A 723 31.88 0.31 -34.50
C LYS A 723 31.48 -0.43 -33.23
N ILE A 724 30.21 -0.81 -33.15
CA ILE A 724 29.65 -1.58 -32.04
C ILE A 724 29.33 -2.98 -32.56
N ASN A 725 29.81 -4.02 -31.87
CA ASN A 725 29.54 -5.41 -32.23
C ASN A 725 28.22 -5.88 -31.59
N ASP A 726 27.60 -6.91 -32.17
CA ASP A 726 26.33 -7.44 -31.66
C ASP A 726 26.42 -8.06 -30.25
N ASP A 727 27.62 -8.48 -29.85
CA ASP A 727 27.94 -9.04 -28.53
C ASP A 727 28.47 -8.00 -27.52
N SER A 728 28.50 -6.71 -27.89
CA SER A 728 28.89 -5.62 -27.01
C SER A 728 27.84 -5.33 -25.94
N PHE A 729 28.31 -4.78 -24.81
CA PHE A 729 27.46 -4.24 -23.76
C PHE A 729 27.57 -2.72 -23.72
N ILE A 730 26.48 -2.06 -23.36
CA ILE A 730 26.37 -0.60 -23.31
C ILE A 730 25.81 -0.20 -21.96
N GLY A 731 26.47 0.72 -21.27
CA GLY A 731 25.99 1.33 -20.04
C GLY A 731 25.89 2.84 -20.20
N LEU A 732 25.03 3.49 -19.43
CA LEU A 732 25.07 4.95 -19.37
C LEU A 732 26.41 5.38 -18.75
N ALA A 733 27.09 6.42 -19.23
CA ALA A 733 28.39 6.84 -18.66
C ALA A 733 28.20 7.67 -17.39
N SER A 734 29.01 7.45 -16.34
CA SER A 734 29.00 8.32 -15.15
C SER A 734 30.20 9.26 -15.14
N PRO A 735 30.05 10.56 -14.84
CA PRO A 735 31.18 11.49 -14.75
C PRO A 735 32.24 11.10 -13.72
N ILE A 736 31.90 10.34 -12.68
CA ILE A 736 32.87 9.84 -11.68
C ILE A 736 33.87 8.87 -12.31
N GLU A 737 33.49 8.19 -13.39
CA GLU A 737 34.30 7.21 -14.13
C GLU A 737 35.11 7.86 -15.28
N MET A 738 34.90 9.15 -15.53
CA MET A 738 35.55 9.90 -16.61
C MET A 738 36.57 10.90 -16.06
N ASN A 739 37.69 11.05 -16.76
CA ASN A 739 38.64 12.13 -16.48
C ASN A 739 38.09 13.49 -16.96
N GLU A 740 38.66 14.59 -16.45
CA GLU A 740 38.18 15.95 -16.76
C GLU A 740 38.36 16.34 -18.24
N GLU A 741 39.37 15.79 -18.92
CA GLU A 741 39.61 16.04 -20.34
C GLU A 741 38.47 15.47 -21.19
N THR A 742 38.10 14.20 -20.97
CA THR A 742 36.99 13.52 -21.63
C THR A 742 35.67 14.25 -21.37
N ILE A 743 35.40 14.68 -20.14
CA ILE A 743 34.19 15.45 -19.82
C ILE A 743 34.16 16.77 -20.58
N THR A 744 35.30 17.47 -20.65
CA THR A 744 35.41 18.76 -21.37
C THR A 744 35.17 18.58 -22.86
N LYS A 745 35.74 17.53 -23.47
CA LYS A 745 35.51 17.20 -24.89
C LYS A 745 34.04 16.90 -25.17
N TRP A 746 33.39 16.08 -24.33
CA TRP A 746 31.96 15.81 -24.48
C TRP A 746 31.08 17.04 -24.31
N LYS A 747 31.37 17.91 -23.33
CA LYS A 747 30.63 19.16 -23.15
C LYS A 747 30.74 20.05 -24.38
N LYS A 748 31.95 20.20 -24.93
CA LYS A 748 32.17 20.96 -26.16
C LYS A 748 31.40 20.37 -27.33
N GLN A 749 31.44 19.05 -27.52
CA GLN A 749 30.72 18.41 -28.61
C GLN A 749 29.20 18.60 -28.46
N LEU A 750 28.62 18.44 -27.27
CA LEU A 750 27.19 18.70 -27.05
C LEU A 750 26.81 20.16 -27.38
N GLU A 751 27.68 21.11 -27.10
CA GLU A 751 27.51 22.52 -27.47
C GLU A 751 27.61 22.72 -28.99
N ASP A 752 28.63 22.15 -29.65
CA ASP A 752 28.86 22.26 -31.10
C ASP A 752 27.68 21.72 -31.93
N TYR A 753 26.95 20.71 -31.41
CA TYR A 753 25.76 20.12 -32.05
C TYR A 753 24.42 20.63 -31.48
N GLU A 754 24.43 21.62 -30.60
CA GLU A 754 23.23 22.18 -29.94
C GLU A 754 22.34 21.11 -29.25
N LEU A 755 22.99 20.11 -28.63
CA LEU A 755 22.33 18.97 -28.00
C LEU A 755 22.09 19.23 -26.51
N PHE A 756 20.83 19.15 -26.09
CA PHE A 756 20.44 19.29 -24.69
C PHE A 756 20.29 17.93 -24.01
N GLN A 757 20.93 17.74 -22.87
CA GLN A 757 20.79 16.50 -22.12
C GLN A 757 19.43 16.44 -21.40
N PRO A 758 18.63 15.38 -21.60
CA PRO A 758 17.34 15.20 -20.93
C PRO A 758 17.46 14.85 -19.44
N ILE A 759 18.69 14.52 -19.00
CA ILE A 759 19.13 14.44 -17.62
C ILE A 759 20.45 15.20 -17.50
N ASN A 760 20.73 15.86 -16.38
CA ASN A 760 21.97 16.61 -16.16
C ASN A 760 23.17 15.66 -15.91
N GLN A 761 23.50 14.82 -16.89
CA GLN A 761 24.57 13.83 -16.79
C GLN A 761 25.94 14.50 -16.65
N LEU A 762 26.30 15.41 -17.56
CA LEU A 762 27.55 16.17 -17.52
C LEU A 762 27.34 17.51 -16.82
N SER A 763 26.97 17.46 -15.54
CA SER A 763 26.74 18.65 -14.71
C SER A 763 27.91 19.64 -14.72
N ILE A 764 27.61 20.92 -14.52
CA ILE A 764 28.61 21.97 -14.30
C ILE A 764 29.20 21.94 -12.88
N ILE A 765 28.52 21.28 -11.94
CA ILE A 765 28.95 21.13 -10.54
C ILE A 765 30.24 20.31 -10.51
N LYS A 766 31.26 20.82 -9.80
CA LYS A 766 32.55 20.15 -9.63
C LYS A 766 32.62 19.56 -8.22
N LEU A 767 32.66 18.24 -8.14
CA LEU A 767 32.90 17.50 -6.89
C LEU A 767 34.34 17.00 -6.86
N ASP A 768 34.96 16.97 -5.68
CA ASP A 768 36.21 16.23 -5.49
C ASP A 768 35.94 14.73 -5.59
N LYS A 769 36.15 14.18 -6.78
CA LYS A 769 35.97 12.75 -7.09
C LYS A 769 36.81 11.84 -6.21
N ASN A 770 37.94 12.33 -5.70
CA ASN A 770 38.84 11.54 -4.86
C ASN A 770 38.43 11.56 -3.38
N ASN A 771 37.50 12.44 -2.99
CA ASN A 771 37.07 12.60 -1.60
C ASN A 771 35.59 12.97 -1.48
N LEU A 772 34.72 12.06 -1.93
CA LEU A 772 33.27 12.24 -1.83
C LEU A 772 32.77 12.39 -0.39
N GLU A 773 33.49 11.87 0.60
CA GLU A 773 33.15 12.04 2.03
C GLU A 773 33.23 13.51 2.45
N ASN A 774 34.22 14.26 1.96
CA ASN A 774 34.30 15.69 2.19
C ASN A 774 33.11 16.43 1.54
N GLU A 775 32.70 16.01 0.35
CA GLU A 775 31.54 16.57 -0.36
C GLU A 775 30.22 16.27 0.37
N ILE A 776 30.08 15.08 0.96
CA ILE A 776 28.96 14.71 1.85
C ILE A 776 28.93 15.62 3.08
N ASN A 777 30.08 15.85 3.71
CA ASN A 777 30.19 16.65 4.93
C ASN A 777 29.76 18.12 4.71
N LYS A 778 30.02 18.69 3.53
CA LYS A 778 29.54 20.03 3.17
C LYS A 778 28.01 20.15 3.21
N LEU A 779 27.29 19.04 2.96
CA LEU A 779 25.83 19.02 2.92
C LEU A 779 25.16 18.81 4.28
N GLN A 780 25.92 18.47 5.31
CA GLN A 780 25.36 18.22 6.64
C GLN A 780 24.90 19.53 7.29
N ASN A 781 23.75 19.48 7.96
CA ASN A 781 23.12 20.60 8.66
C ASN A 781 22.79 21.84 7.80
N ILE A 782 22.70 21.70 6.48
CA ILE A 782 22.24 22.78 5.60
C ILE A 782 20.75 23.06 5.83
N GLU A 783 20.38 24.33 5.80
CA GLU A 783 19.01 24.78 5.99
C GLU A 783 18.26 24.96 4.66
N ILE A 784 17.22 24.15 4.42
CA ILE A 784 16.36 24.23 3.24
C ILE A 784 14.90 24.42 3.62
N ALA A 785 14.04 24.81 2.67
CA ALA A 785 12.61 24.81 2.92
C ALA A 785 12.07 23.38 2.99
N TYR A 786 11.18 23.09 3.94
CA TYR A 786 10.58 21.76 4.12
C TYR A 786 9.82 21.29 2.87
N GLY A 787 9.16 22.22 2.16
CA GLY A 787 8.55 21.91 0.87
C GLY A 787 9.53 21.44 -0.19
N THR A 788 10.78 21.94 -0.17
CA THR A 788 11.85 21.47 -1.07
C THR A 788 12.29 20.05 -0.69
N PHE A 789 12.43 19.75 0.60
CA PHE A 789 12.69 18.41 1.11
C PHE A 789 11.63 17.40 0.64
N LYS A 790 10.34 17.73 0.83
CA LYS A 790 9.22 16.91 0.34
C LYS A 790 9.24 16.72 -1.18
N ALA A 791 9.44 17.82 -1.92
CA ALA A 791 9.48 17.76 -3.38
C ALA A 791 10.63 16.89 -3.91
N PHE A 792 11.77 16.85 -3.22
CA PHE A 792 12.89 15.97 -3.57
C PHE A 792 12.55 14.51 -3.33
N GLY A 793 12.04 14.16 -2.15
CA GLY A 793 11.59 12.81 -1.83
C GLY A 793 10.54 12.28 -2.82
N ASP A 794 9.53 13.10 -3.13
CA ASP A 794 8.47 12.75 -4.08
C ASP A 794 9.01 12.60 -5.51
N ARG A 795 9.90 13.51 -5.94
CA ARG A 795 10.49 13.50 -7.29
C ARG A 795 11.25 12.21 -7.57
N TYR A 796 12.03 11.72 -6.61
CA TYR A 796 12.83 10.49 -6.77
C TYR A 796 12.12 9.22 -6.28
N SER A 797 10.84 9.34 -5.91
CA SER A 797 10.00 8.24 -5.42
C SER A 797 10.66 7.53 -4.22
N MET A 798 11.17 8.31 -3.28
CA MET A 798 11.80 7.84 -2.05
C MET A 798 10.73 7.43 -1.04
N ILE A 799 11.05 6.49 -0.15
CA ILE A 799 10.15 5.97 0.86
C ILE A 799 10.13 6.93 2.06
N PRO A 800 8.98 7.54 2.42
CA PRO A 800 8.90 8.43 3.56
C PRO A 800 8.79 7.66 4.88
N SER A 801 9.42 8.19 5.93
CA SER A 801 9.24 7.84 7.33
C SER A 801 8.65 9.04 8.07
N TYR A 802 7.63 8.81 8.90
CA TYR A 802 6.81 9.87 9.52
C TYR A 802 7.09 9.97 11.03
N MET A 803 7.05 11.20 11.58
CA MET A 803 7.11 11.41 13.04
C MET A 803 5.77 11.13 13.72
N ASP A 804 4.70 11.76 13.20
CA ASP A 804 3.29 11.61 13.60
C ASP A 804 2.39 12.29 12.54
N TYR A 805 1.08 11.99 12.53
CA TYR A 805 -0.02 12.60 11.73
C TYR A 805 0.37 13.31 10.40
N GLY A 806 1.16 12.66 9.53
CA GLY A 806 1.43 13.13 8.16
C GLY A 806 2.67 14.01 7.94
N THR A 807 3.49 14.28 8.96
CA THR A 807 4.79 14.99 8.81
C THR A 807 5.92 13.99 8.51
N VAL A 808 6.63 14.18 7.39
CA VAL A 808 7.73 13.31 6.96
C VAL A 808 9.02 13.75 7.63
N LYS A 809 9.66 12.85 8.38
CA LYS A 809 10.96 13.06 9.03
C LYS A 809 12.13 12.76 8.12
N GLU A 810 11.95 11.75 7.29
CA GLU A 810 13.05 11.10 6.59
C GLU A 810 12.54 10.52 5.28
N TYR A 811 13.39 10.58 4.26
CA TYR A 811 13.20 9.84 3.02
C TYR A 811 14.37 8.86 2.84
N ASN A 812 14.03 7.62 2.52
CA ASN A 812 14.98 6.57 2.19
C ASN A 812 14.89 6.21 0.70
N LEU A 813 16.02 6.08 0.03
CA LEU A 813 16.13 5.51 -1.31
C LEU A 813 17.02 4.27 -1.25
N LYS A 814 16.43 3.13 -1.64
CA LYS A 814 17.11 1.85 -1.78
C LYS A 814 17.21 1.46 -3.24
N ILE A 815 18.39 0.98 -3.67
CA ILE A 815 18.61 0.40 -4.99
C ILE A 815 19.00 -1.08 -4.91
N ASN A 816 18.85 -1.80 -6.03
CA ASN A 816 18.88 -3.28 -6.05
C ASN A 816 20.21 -3.92 -5.63
N ASN A 817 21.32 -3.19 -5.68
CA ASN A 817 22.64 -3.66 -5.23
C ASN A 817 22.85 -3.55 -3.71
N GLY A 818 21.82 -3.15 -2.95
CA GLY A 818 21.89 -3.00 -1.49
C GLY A 818 22.39 -1.64 -1.01
N ASP A 819 22.73 -0.71 -1.91
CA ASP A 819 23.06 0.66 -1.51
C ASP A 819 21.80 1.44 -1.11
N ASN A 820 21.92 2.22 -0.04
CA ASN A 820 20.87 3.03 0.55
C ASN A 820 21.34 4.47 0.77
N PHE A 821 20.39 5.38 0.65
CA PHE A 821 20.56 6.78 0.97
C PHE A 821 19.39 7.27 1.82
N ASP A 822 19.72 7.86 2.97
CA ASP A 822 18.76 8.54 3.84
C ASP A 822 19.00 10.05 3.79
N ILE A 823 17.91 10.81 3.73
CA ILE A 823 17.91 12.25 4.01
C ILE A 823 16.90 12.52 5.13
N ILE A 824 17.40 13.11 6.22
CA ILE A 824 16.72 13.25 7.50
C ILE A 824 16.64 14.72 7.86
N ILE A 825 15.50 15.17 8.39
CA ILE A 825 15.37 16.49 8.98
C ILE A 825 15.49 16.46 10.50
N ASP A 826 16.14 17.48 11.07
CA ASP A 826 16.20 17.72 12.51
C ASP A 826 15.15 18.76 12.89
N SER A 827 13.99 18.32 13.40
CA SER A 827 12.87 19.22 13.73
C SER A 827 11.85 18.59 14.70
N GLU A 828 11.03 19.44 15.34
CA GLU A 828 9.96 19.09 16.29
C GLU A 828 8.59 18.90 15.59
N ASP A 829 7.57 18.45 16.32
CA ASP A 829 6.22 18.26 15.78
C ASP A 829 5.53 19.61 15.42
N ASN A 830 4.89 19.67 14.24
CA ASN A 830 4.18 20.82 13.60
C ASN A 830 5.02 21.73 12.68
N ILE A 831 5.48 21.21 11.53
CA ILE A 831 6.25 21.94 10.50
C ILE A 831 5.33 22.33 9.32
N ASP A 832 5.32 23.61 8.92
CA ASP A 832 4.66 24.09 7.71
C ASP A 832 5.57 23.88 6.47
N TYR A 833 4.96 23.76 5.28
CA TYR A 833 5.62 23.59 3.99
C TYR A 833 6.68 24.68 3.68
N LYS A 834 6.54 25.88 4.25
CA LYS A 834 7.47 26.99 4.03
C LYS A 834 8.60 27.06 5.06
N ASP A 835 8.49 26.30 6.15
CA ASP A 835 9.45 26.38 7.24
C ASP A 835 10.81 25.88 6.81
N LYS A 836 11.83 26.41 7.48
CA LYS A 836 13.22 26.06 7.26
C LYS A 836 13.61 24.90 8.17
N VAL A 837 14.22 23.87 7.58
CA VAL A 837 14.65 22.65 8.27
C VAL A 837 16.10 22.35 7.94
N LYS A 838 16.84 21.81 8.92
CA LYS A 838 18.20 21.32 8.70
C LYS A 838 18.15 19.89 8.19
N ILE A 839 18.91 19.60 7.14
CA ILE A 839 19.04 18.24 6.60
C ILE A 839 20.33 17.59 7.04
N ASN A 840 20.28 16.29 7.21
CA ASN A 840 21.44 15.41 7.32
C ASN A 840 21.28 14.26 6.35
N ILE A 841 22.38 13.86 5.70
CA ILE A 841 22.37 12.80 4.69
C ILE A 841 23.28 11.65 5.08
N LYS A 842 22.89 10.43 4.71
CA LYS A 842 23.65 9.21 5.02
C LYS A 842 23.64 8.24 3.85
N PHE A 843 24.80 7.66 3.56
CA PHE A 843 24.96 6.57 2.59
C PHE A 843 25.43 5.30 3.32
N TYR A 844 24.85 4.15 3.00
CA TYR A 844 25.24 2.86 3.59
C TYR A 844 24.77 1.70 2.70
N ASN A 845 25.39 0.53 2.86
CA ASN A 845 24.99 -0.70 2.16
C ASN A 845 24.43 -1.71 3.17
N GLU A 846 23.35 -2.42 2.83
CA GLU A 846 22.68 -3.37 3.74
C GLU A 846 23.59 -4.54 4.17
N ASN A 847 24.54 -4.91 3.32
CA ASN A 847 25.49 -5.99 3.57
C ASN A 847 26.79 -5.49 4.22
N ASN A 848 26.83 -4.22 4.66
CA ASN A 848 28.04 -3.52 5.13
C ASN A 848 29.19 -3.51 4.11
N GLU A 849 28.87 -3.58 2.81
CA GLU A 849 29.84 -3.40 1.73
C GLU A 849 30.16 -1.92 1.49
N LYS A 850 31.24 -1.63 0.73
CA LYS A 850 31.54 -0.25 0.32
C LYS A 850 30.44 0.25 -0.61
N VAL A 851 29.82 1.38 -0.25
CA VAL A 851 28.81 2.04 -1.08
C VAL A 851 29.43 2.47 -2.41
N SER A 852 28.68 2.30 -3.51
CA SER A 852 29.11 2.71 -4.84
C SER A 852 29.40 4.22 -4.93
N GLU A 853 30.59 4.59 -5.41
CA GLU A 853 30.96 6.00 -5.66
C GLU A 853 30.05 6.64 -6.71
N ARG A 854 29.57 5.83 -7.65
CA ARG A 854 28.59 6.22 -8.67
C ARG A 854 27.24 6.60 -8.06
N PHE A 855 26.81 5.85 -7.05
CA PHE A 855 25.57 6.10 -6.32
C PHE A 855 25.68 7.41 -5.53
N ILE A 856 26.78 7.58 -4.78
CA ILE A 856 27.07 8.79 -4.00
C ILE A 856 27.14 10.01 -4.91
N TYR A 857 28.02 9.98 -5.93
CA TYR A 857 28.26 11.10 -6.83
C TYR A 857 26.96 11.58 -7.49
N THR A 858 26.16 10.65 -8.01
CA THR A 858 24.90 10.98 -8.69
C THR A 858 23.93 11.66 -7.73
N LEU A 859 23.75 11.15 -6.52
CA LEU A 859 22.83 11.74 -5.54
C LEU A 859 23.29 13.12 -5.05
N LEU A 860 24.60 13.31 -4.84
CA LEU A 860 25.15 14.61 -4.49
C LEU A 860 24.81 15.66 -5.56
N ILE A 861 25.02 15.34 -6.85
CA ILE A 861 24.67 16.23 -7.95
C ILE A 861 23.16 16.59 -7.94
N LEU A 862 22.29 15.60 -7.73
CA LEU A 862 20.85 15.83 -7.67
C LEU A 862 20.44 16.72 -6.49
N ILE A 863 21.03 16.49 -5.32
CA ILE A 863 20.78 17.30 -4.11
C ILE A 863 21.22 18.75 -4.35
N ILE A 864 22.45 18.95 -4.82
CA ILE A 864 23.02 20.28 -5.06
C ILE A 864 22.17 21.03 -6.07
N TRP A 865 21.71 20.36 -7.12
CA TRP A 865 20.87 20.97 -8.14
C TRP A 865 19.46 21.31 -7.64
N ASP A 866 18.74 20.35 -7.06
CA ASP A 866 17.35 20.55 -6.63
C ASP A 866 17.24 21.48 -5.42
N PHE A 867 18.27 21.54 -4.56
CA PHE A 867 18.32 22.46 -3.42
C PHE A 867 19.00 23.81 -3.76
N ARG A 868 19.49 23.97 -5.00
CA ARG A 868 20.17 25.18 -5.49
C ARG A 868 21.40 25.55 -4.64
N LEU A 869 22.23 24.56 -4.33
CA LEU A 869 23.43 24.69 -3.52
C LEU A 869 24.70 24.82 -4.37
N THR A 870 24.58 25.22 -5.64
CA THR A 870 25.72 25.35 -6.56
C THR A 870 26.78 26.32 -6.06
N ASP A 871 26.43 27.33 -5.26
CA ASP A 871 27.42 28.28 -4.74
C ASP A 871 28.33 27.65 -3.65
N LEU A 872 27.97 26.48 -3.12
CA LEU A 872 28.73 25.74 -2.12
C LEU A 872 29.77 24.78 -2.74
N PHE A 873 29.71 24.54 -4.05
CA PHE A 873 30.50 23.54 -4.80
C PHE A 873 30.99 24.10 -6.14
#